data_AF-A0A0H3G2H6-F1
#
_entry.id   AF-A0A0H3G2H6-F1
#
_cell.length_a   1.000
_cell.length_b   1.000
_cell.length_c   1.000
_cell.angle_alpha   90.00
_cell.angle_beta   90.00
_cell.angle_gamma   90.00
#
_symmetry.space_group_name_H-M   'P 1'
#
loop_
_entity.id
_entity.type
_entity.pdbx_description
1 polymer ?
#
loop_
_entity_poly.entity_id
_entity_poly.type
_entity_poly.pdbx_seq_one_letter_code
_entity_poly.pdbx_strand_id
1 'polypeptide(L)'
;MSTELKGPGEIAGENLGGSGANLNERPDNSTPGGGSNGTGGNDSGGSSSGYTAARRQIDAVVNDPAVKSKLSAIIKGAKAINPNAHLSITELTETGTLKLGITDISADQASALGLGNIITVHANNGFMYTGGSIETGHVLGKTPPGIGGTGGSNDSGTIAAQNKVSPDIYLSVLQGTIPNGFWLSNDKVMTRVRVAYIINGGGKGDDRTGYRDKDVEVPSLTDAWNTSKQIKADIEEAARQAEAARKAEEARKAEEARKAEEARKAEEARKAEEARKAEEARKAEEARQALYKKAGILPTPSYSPEKAAAGSAALAKAGVMALNRAPAALQLTSVAGGVMTTASELAGWVASALWRGAVAVSDIAVVSPVGAMVGAFVAGFTPIPVGTGSDRVPGRDIEMLAVQARLMAAGKVSIEPGMTSVNLPVRSFITTDDDGRQSVHMVKTGVGGVSAAVPVLNAVRDEATGLDRITVPAVAGAPSRTILINPVPSGPTVPANTGNTGPVPKTPVHTGTDIRQADSIVTTTYPAAEDLAIQDFIYWQPDALVSGVEPIYVMLASPRDLPGKVTGKGEQVGDGWLDKAGEELGSPIPSQIADKLRGREFSNFNSFRRAFWKTVSDTPELSEQFDQASLGSIKLGKSSFVRKSERVGGRLKHELHHVKAIKDGGDVFDVDNLRVMTPKKHIEVHKSNGGK
;
A
#
# COMPACT_ATOMS: atom_id res chain seq x y z
N MET A 1 62.92 -38.77 27.95
CA MET A 1 63.31 -39.50 29.16
C MET A 1 63.70 -40.90 28.72
N SER A 2 64.97 -41.24 28.91
CA SER A 2 65.54 -42.55 28.57
C SER A 2 65.05 -43.60 29.57
N THR A 3 64.50 -44.71 29.07
CA THR A 3 64.31 -45.93 29.87
C THR A 3 64.43 -47.15 28.97
N GLU A 4 65.64 -47.68 28.96
CA GLU A 4 66.03 -49.09 28.99
C GLU A 4 65.30 -50.11 28.09
N LEU A 5 66.01 -50.44 27.01
CA LEU A 5 65.99 -51.73 26.33
C LEU A 5 66.22 -52.87 27.33
N LYS A 6 65.14 -53.58 27.72
CA LYS A 6 65.27 -54.90 28.33
C LYS A 6 65.48 -55.93 27.21
N GLY A 7 66.65 -56.56 27.28
CA GLY A 7 67.01 -57.73 26.48
C GLY A 7 66.08 -58.92 26.74
N PRO A 8 66.27 -60.01 25.98
CA PRO A 8 65.29 -61.07 25.95
C PRO A 8 65.30 -61.91 27.22
N GLY A 9 64.13 -61.96 27.86
CA GLY A 9 63.83 -62.87 28.96
C GLY A 9 63.85 -64.33 28.53
N GLU A 10 63.77 -65.19 29.55
CA GLU A 10 64.12 -66.60 29.54
C GLU A 10 63.49 -67.44 28.42
N ILE A 11 64.30 -68.40 27.96
CA ILE A 11 63.96 -69.45 27.02
C ILE A 11 62.96 -70.38 27.71
N ALA A 12 61.67 -70.26 27.38
CA ALA A 12 60.65 -71.19 27.86
C ALA A 12 60.88 -72.55 27.21
N GLY A 13 61.50 -73.45 27.98
CA GLY A 13 61.50 -74.88 27.73
C GLY A 13 60.07 -75.43 27.76
N GLU A 14 59.84 -76.38 26.87
CA GLU A 14 58.80 -77.41 26.87
C GLU A 14 57.79 -77.33 28.03
N ASN A 15 56.69 -76.64 27.79
CA ASN A 15 55.44 -76.87 28.51
C ASN A 15 54.29 -76.62 27.53
N LEU A 16 53.92 -77.68 26.81
CA LEU A 16 52.58 -77.84 26.28
C LEU A 16 51.65 -78.01 27.49
N GLY A 17 51.18 -76.90 28.03
CA GLY A 17 50.22 -76.85 29.13
C GLY A 17 49.16 -75.82 28.83
N GLY A 18 48.00 -76.27 28.31
CA GLY A 18 46.90 -75.37 27.99
C GLY A 18 45.71 -76.02 27.27
N SER A 19 45.12 -77.02 27.92
CA SER A 19 43.75 -77.56 27.83
C SER A 19 42.96 -77.46 26.51
N GLY A 20 42.57 -78.63 25.99
CA GLY A 20 41.16 -78.85 25.61
C GLY A 20 40.85 -79.16 24.15
N ALA A 21 41.21 -80.39 23.73
CA ALA A 21 40.46 -81.22 22.78
C ALA A 21 40.09 -80.65 21.38
N ASN A 22 40.99 -80.80 20.41
CA ASN A 22 40.77 -81.66 19.23
C ASN A 22 41.99 -81.63 18.30
N LEU A 23 42.95 -82.51 18.59
CA LEU A 23 43.89 -83.03 17.60
C LEU A 23 43.93 -84.54 17.83
N ASN A 24 43.02 -85.26 17.17
CA ASN A 24 43.24 -86.69 16.99
C ASN A 24 44.32 -86.85 15.91
N GLU A 25 45.57 -86.91 16.34
CA GLU A 25 46.62 -87.55 15.54
C GLU A 25 46.29 -89.04 15.44
N ARG A 26 45.89 -89.47 14.24
CA ARG A 26 46.07 -90.85 13.80
C ARG A 26 47.15 -90.87 12.71
N PRO A 27 48.03 -91.88 12.71
CA PRO A 27 48.97 -92.08 11.62
C PRO A 27 48.20 -92.35 10.31
N ASP A 28 48.79 -91.87 9.22
CA ASP A 28 48.50 -92.24 7.83
C ASP A 28 48.03 -93.69 7.74
N ASN A 29 46.81 -93.86 7.21
CA ASN A 29 46.38 -95.16 6.73
C ASN A 29 45.57 -95.01 5.44
N SER A 30 46.29 -94.76 4.35
CA SER A 30 45.86 -95.20 3.01
C SER A 30 47.03 -95.81 2.24
N THR A 31 47.38 -97.02 2.69
CA THR A 31 47.96 -98.20 2.01
C THR A 31 48.95 -98.00 0.84
N PRO A 32 50.18 -98.54 0.96
CA PRO A 32 51.02 -98.94 -0.16
C PRO A 32 50.53 -100.27 -0.76
N GLY A 33 50.16 -100.31 -2.03
CA GLY A 33 50.21 -101.53 -2.85
C GLY A 33 51.46 -101.45 -3.72
N GLY A 34 52.41 -102.38 -3.78
CA GLY A 34 52.37 -103.81 -3.47
C GLY A 34 52.73 -104.60 -4.73
N GLY A 35 54.03 -104.82 -4.97
CA GLY A 35 54.63 -105.77 -5.94
C GLY A 35 54.57 -105.34 -7.42
N SER A 36 55.55 -105.55 -8.29
CA SER A 36 56.79 -106.34 -8.24
C SER A 36 57.69 -105.95 -9.43
N ASN A 37 58.91 -105.48 -9.17
CA ASN A 37 60.16 -105.95 -9.78
C ASN A 37 61.33 -105.11 -9.23
N GLY A 38 62.22 -105.76 -8.48
CA GLY A 38 63.54 -105.22 -8.11
C GLY A 38 64.35 -104.92 -9.37
N THR A 39 65.27 -103.96 -9.33
CA THR A 39 66.62 -104.21 -8.80
C THR A 39 67.21 -103.03 -8.01
N GLY A 40 67.51 -103.29 -6.74
CA GLY A 40 68.79 -103.01 -6.06
C GLY A 40 69.37 -101.60 -6.03
N GLY A 41 69.34 -100.97 -4.86
CA GLY A 41 70.21 -99.85 -4.49
C GLY A 41 69.88 -99.30 -3.11
N ASN A 42 70.60 -99.77 -2.09
CA ASN A 42 70.48 -99.37 -0.69
C ASN A 42 70.53 -97.85 -0.47
N ASP A 43 69.68 -97.44 0.47
CA ASP A 43 69.71 -96.28 1.35
C ASP A 43 71.03 -95.50 1.46
N SER A 44 70.93 -94.17 1.37
CA SER A 44 71.12 -93.30 2.55
C SER A 44 70.99 -91.80 2.21
N GLY A 45 70.16 -91.09 2.98
CA GLY A 45 70.29 -89.64 3.18
C GLY A 45 69.10 -88.77 2.73
N GLY A 46 68.45 -88.13 3.69
CA GLY A 46 67.69 -86.89 3.47
C GLY A 46 66.22 -86.93 3.87
N SER A 47 65.94 -86.88 5.18
CA SER A 47 64.62 -86.55 5.73
C SER A 47 64.11 -85.22 5.15
N SER A 48 63.11 -85.27 4.28
CA SER A 48 62.30 -84.10 3.93
C SER A 48 61.38 -83.78 5.12
N SER A 49 61.65 -82.67 5.81
CA SER A 49 60.71 -82.07 6.76
C SER A 49 59.52 -81.47 5.99
N GLY A 50 58.62 -82.32 5.52
CA GLY A 50 57.42 -81.94 4.79
C GLY A 50 56.38 -81.29 5.71
N TYR A 51 55.92 -80.10 5.35
CA TYR A 51 54.83 -79.37 6.01
C TYR A 51 53.59 -80.25 6.25
N THR A 52 52.97 -80.18 7.43
CA THR A 52 51.68 -80.86 7.69
C THR A 52 50.55 -80.23 6.87
N ALA A 53 49.49 -81.00 6.56
CA ALA A 53 48.32 -80.48 5.86
C ALA A 53 47.64 -79.33 6.61
N ALA A 54 47.60 -79.41 7.95
CA ALA A 54 47.06 -78.36 8.81
C ALA A 54 47.87 -77.06 8.72
N ARG A 55 49.21 -77.17 8.69
CA ARG A 55 50.08 -76.00 8.54
C ARG A 55 49.85 -75.30 7.20
N ARG A 56 49.72 -76.06 6.11
CA ARG A 56 49.39 -75.51 4.78
C ARG A 56 48.05 -74.76 4.76
N GLN A 57 47.03 -75.32 5.42
CA GLN A 57 45.71 -74.68 5.52
C GLN A 57 45.79 -73.36 6.28
N ILE A 58 46.47 -73.32 7.43
CA ILE A 58 46.68 -72.10 8.22
C ILE A 58 47.41 -71.03 7.39
N ASP A 59 48.50 -71.41 6.72
CA ASP A 59 49.27 -70.48 5.89
C ASP A 59 48.45 -69.92 4.73
N ALA A 60 47.60 -70.73 4.10
CA ALA A 60 46.72 -70.28 3.03
C ALA A 60 45.65 -69.30 3.56
N VAL A 61 44.99 -69.61 4.68
CA VAL A 61 43.96 -68.74 5.29
C VAL A 61 44.55 -67.40 5.73
N VAL A 62 45.69 -67.41 6.42
CA VAL A 62 46.34 -66.20 6.93
C VAL A 62 46.86 -65.31 5.80
N ASN A 63 47.24 -65.88 4.65
CA ASN A 63 47.79 -65.13 3.53
C ASN A 63 46.78 -64.80 2.43
N ASP A 64 45.56 -65.36 2.47
CA ASP A 64 44.52 -65.10 1.48
C ASP A 64 44.01 -63.63 1.54
N PRO A 65 44.20 -62.84 0.46
CA PRO A 65 43.73 -61.46 0.41
C PRO A 65 42.23 -61.28 0.67
N ALA A 66 41.39 -62.22 0.23
CA ALA A 66 39.93 -62.17 0.43
C ALA A 66 39.57 -62.38 1.90
N VAL A 67 40.22 -63.34 2.57
CA VAL A 67 40.03 -63.57 4.01
C VAL A 67 40.51 -62.35 4.81
N LYS A 68 41.70 -61.82 4.52
CA LYS A 68 42.25 -60.62 5.16
C LYS A 68 41.32 -59.41 5.02
N SER A 69 40.82 -59.17 3.80
CA SER A 69 39.89 -58.07 3.50
C SER A 69 38.58 -58.22 4.26
N LYS A 70 38.02 -59.44 4.28
CA LYS A 70 36.77 -59.72 4.99
C LYS A 70 36.92 -59.52 6.51
N LEU A 71 37.99 -60.02 7.12
CA LEU A 71 38.28 -59.78 8.54
C LEU A 71 38.45 -58.29 8.85
N SER A 72 39.16 -57.55 8.01
CA SER A 72 39.34 -56.09 8.15
C SER A 72 38.02 -55.33 8.08
N ALA A 73 37.14 -55.70 7.13
CA ALA A 73 35.82 -55.10 6.98
C ALA A 73 34.92 -55.38 8.19
N ILE A 74 34.94 -56.61 8.72
CA ILE A 74 34.19 -56.98 9.92
C ILE A 74 34.69 -56.20 11.14
N ILE A 75 36.02 -56.08 11.33
CA ILE A 75 36.60 -55.28 12.42
C ILE A 75 36.17 -53.82 12.31
N LYS A 76 36.31 -53.22 11.11
CA LYS A 76 35.95 -51.81 10.88
C LYS A 76 34.47 -51.56 11.17
N GLY A 77 33.58 -52.43 10.67
CA GLY A 77 32.15 -52.31 10.90
C GLY A 77 31.75 -52.58 12.35
N ALA A 78 32.33 -53.59 13.01
CA ALA A 78 32.08 -53.87 14.43
C ALA A 78 32.52 -52.69 15.30
N LYS A 79 33.70 -52.11 15.04
CA LYS A 79 34.20 -50.94 15.78
C LYS A 79 33.44 -49.65 15.48
N ALA A 80 32.87 -49.51 14.28
CA ALA A 80 31.98 -48.39 13.96
C ALA A 80 30.63 -48.46 14.71
N ILE A 81 30.16 -49.67 15.01
CA ILE A 81 28.95 -49.90 15.81
C ILE A 81 29.26 -49.74 17.30
N ASN A 82 30.33 -50.37 17.77
CA ASN A 82 30.80 -50.29 19.15
C ASN A 82 32.33 -50.23 19.17
N PRO A 83 32.94 -49.10 19.59
CA PRO A 83 34.40 -48.94 19.63
C PRO A 83 35.15 -50.04 20.41
N ASN A 84 34.49 -50.64 21.41
CA ASN A 84 35.05 -51.68 22.27
C ASN A 84 34.86 -53.10 21.72
N ALA A 85 34.22 -53.27 20.55
CA ALA A 85 34.04 -54.58 19.94
C ALA A 85 35.40 -55.26 19.66
N HIS A 86 35.48 -56.53 20.05
CA HIS A 86 36.65 -57.39 19.90
C HIS A 86 36.26 -58.70 19.21
N LEU A 87 37.03 -59.08 18.20
CA LEU A 87 36.89 -60.32 17.46
C LEU A 87 37.84 -61.39 18.01
N SER A 88 37.39 -62.62 18.05
CA SER A 88 38.19 -63.81 18.38
C SER A 88 37.95 -64.90 17.34
N ILE A 89 38.94 -65.76 17.07
CA ILE A 89 38.73 -66.98 16.29
C ILE A 89 38.54 -68.12 17.29
N THR A 90 37.51 -68.92 17.06
CA THR A 90 37.17 -70.05 17.93
C THR A 90 37.56 -71.37 17.29
N GLU A 91 37.52 -71.46 15.96
CA GLU A 91 37.85 -72.68 15.23
C GLU A 91 38.19 -72.36 13.77
N LEU A 92 39.22 -73.03 13.23
CA LEU A 92 39.38 -73.24 11.79
C LEU A 92 39.05 -74.71 11.51
N THR A 93 37.92 -74.95 10.87
CA THR A 93 37.41 -76.30 10.61
C THR A 93 38.17 -76.98 9.47
N GLU A 94 38.15 -78.32 9.42
CA GLU A 94 38.71 -79.10 8.32
C GLU A 94 38.08 -78.74 6.95
N THR A 95 36.82 -78.28 6.96
CA THR A 95 36.08 -77.86 5.77
C THR A 95 36.43 -76.43 5.30
N GLY A 96 37.34 -75.73 5.98
CA GLY A 96 37.76 -74.39 5.59
C GLY A 96 36.83 -73.26 6.05
N THR A 97 36.01 -73.50 7.05
CA THR A 97 35.18 -72.48 7.71
C THR A 97 35.92 -71.93 8.92
N LEU A 98 36.00 -70.59 9.03
CA LEU A 98 36.57 -69.88 10.19
C LEU A 98 35.42 -69.40 11.09
N LYS A 99 35.35 -69.93 12.31
CA LYS A 99 34.37 -69.52 13.32
C LYS A 99 34.91 -68.35 14.14
N LEU A 100 34.12 -67.29 14.23
CA LEU A 100 34.46 -66.00 14.83
C LEU A 100 33.52 -65.70 15.98
N GLY A 101 34.02 -65.05 17.03
CA GLY A 101 33.21 -64.45 18.10
C GLY A 101 33.44 -62.94 18.17
N ILE A 102 32.37 -62.15 18.29
CA ILE A 102 32.41 -60.69 18.41
C ILE A 102 31.74 -60.24 19.71
N THR A 103 32.42 -59.41 20.50
CA THR A 103 31.84 -58.82 21.72
C THR A 103 30.94 -57.63 21.41
N ASP A 104 29.82 -57.54 22.14
CA ASP A 104 28.89 -56.41 22.21
C ASP A 104 28.33 -55.93 20.87
N ILE A 105 28.03 -56.88 19.99
CA ILE A 105 27.36 -56.68 18.71
C ILE A 105 26.15 -57.63 18.65
N SER A 106 24.98 -57.16 18.20
CA SER A 106 23.77 -57.99 18.08
C SER A 106 23.83 -58.96 16.90
N ALA A 107 22.94 -59.95 16.86
CA ALA A 107 22.84 -60.89 15.73
C ALA A 107 22.58 -60.18 14.39
N ASP A 108 21.68 -59.19 14.36
CA ASP A 108 21.38 -58.42 13.14
C ASP A 108 22.57 -57.60 12.67
N GLN A 109 23.28 -56.98 13.62
CA GLN A 109 24.51 -56.25 13.33
C GLN A 109 25.61 -57.19 12.81
N ALA A 110 25.81 -58.35 13.44
CA ALA A 110 26.75 -59.37 12.97
C ALA A 110 26.39 -59.90 11.57
N SER A 111 25.10 -60.04 11.26
CA SER A 111 24.61 -60.40 9.93
C SER A 111 24.89 -59.30 8.91
N ALA A 112 24.69 -58.04 9.28
CA ALA A 112 25.01 -56.89 8.43
C ALA A 112 26.52 -56.75 8.16
N LEU A 113 27.36 -57.27 9.06
CA LEU A 113 28.81 -57.39 8.87
C LEU A 113 29.22 -58.59 8.00
N GLY A 114 28.27 -59.42 7.57
CA GLY A 114 28.51 -60.52 6.62
C GLY A 114 28.96 -61.84 7.25
N LEU A 115 28.66 -62.05 8.54
CA LEU A 115 28.81 -63.35 9.20
C LEU A 115 27.65 -64.30 8.84
N GLY A 116 27.95 -65.58 8.64
CA GLY A 116 26.95 -66.65 8.54
C GLY A 116 26.82 -67.45 9.84
N ASN A 117 25.82 -68.34 9.93
CA ASN A 117 25.63 -69.28 11.06
C ASN A 117 25.73 -68.60 12.45
N ILE A 118 24.98 -67.51 12.63
CA ILE A 118 25.12 -66.61 13.77
C ILE A 118 24.41 -67.17 15.01
N ILE A 119 25.10 -67.14 16.15
CA ILE A 119 24.58 -67.50 17.47
C ILE A 119 24.98 -66.40 18.45
N THR A 120 24.02 -65.81 19.15
CA THR A 120 24.29 -64.83 20.22
C THR A 120 24.06 -65.46 21.58
N VAL A 121 25.02 -65.29 22.49
CA VAL A 121 24.93 -65.69 23.90
C VAL A 121 25.00 -64.43 24.75
N HIS A 122 24.03 -64.28 25.64
CA HIS A 122 24.06 -63.27 26.69
C HIS A 122 24.74 -63.86 27.91
N ALA A 123 25.94 -63.37 28.24
CA ALA A 123 26.66 -63.85 29.41
C ALA A 123 26.17 -63.15 30.68
N ASN A 124 26.25 -63.84 31.83
CA ASN A 124 25.81 -63.33 33.14
C ASN A 124 26.58 -62.08 33.62
N ASN A 125 27.67 -61.72 32.94
CA ASN A 125 28.48 -60.53 33.18
C ASN A 125 27.98 -59.28 32.40
N GLY A 126 26.85 -59.38 31.70
CA GLY A 126 26.24 -58.28 30.95
C GLY A 126 26.81 -58.06 29.54
N PHE A 127 27.84 -58.81 29.15
CA PHE A 127 28.42 -58.75 27.80
C PHE A 127 27.63 -59.63 26.83
N MET A 128 27.44 -59.12 25.61
CA MET A 128 26.87 -59.92 24.52
C MET A 128 28.01 -60.55 23.72
N TYR A 129 27.96 -61.86 23.48
CA TYR A 129 28.91 -62.55 22.63
C TYR A 129 28.17 -63.11 21.43
N THR A 130 28.50 -62.59 20.24
CA THR A 130 27.90 -63.06 18.99
C THR A 130 28.93 -63.87 18.21
N GLY A 131 28.70 -65.18 18.16
CA GLY A 131 29.44 -66.12 17.32
C GLY A 131 28.86 -66.14 15.91
N GLY A 132 29.71 -66.39 14.92
CA GLY A 132 29.33 -66.60 13.52
C GLY A 132 30.48 -67.22 12.74
N SER A 133 30.33 -67.38 11.43
CA SER A 133 31.36 -67.99 10.60
C SER A 133 31.57 -67.27 9.27
N ILE A 134 32.78 -67.39 8.74
CA ILE A 134 33.12 -67.04 7.36
C ILE A 134 33.73 -68.24 6.66
N GLU A 135 33.35 -68.47 5.40
CA GLU A 135 34.03 -69.43 4.55
C GLU A 135 35.36 -68.87 4.05
N THR A 136 36.43 -69.64 4.19
CA THR A 136 37.77 -69.27 3.72
C THR A 136 38.13 -69.88 2.38
N GLY A 137 37.45 -70.97 1.99
CA GLY A 137 37.75 -71.73 0.76
C GLY A 137 38.94 -72.68 0.88
N HIS A 138 39.66 -72.70 2.01
CA HIS A 138 40.85 -73.53 2.22
C HIS A 138 40.52 -74.79 3.02
N VAL A 139 40.27 -75.92 2.34
CA VAL A 139 39.94 -77.22 2.94
C VAL A 139 41.21 -78.02 3.28
N LEU A 140 41.25 -78.60 4.49
CA LEU A 140 42.37 -79.43 4.95
C LEU A 140 42.69 -80.56 3.95
N GLY A 141 43.96 -80.70 3.58
CA GLY A 141 44.43 -81.73 2.65
C GLY A 141 44.12 -81.47 1.16
N LYS A 142 43.26 -80.50 0.83
CA LYS A 142 42.99 -80.05 -0.56
C LYS A 142 43.67 -78.73 -0.90
N THR A 143 44.22 -78.01 0.08
CA THR A 143 45.07 -76.85 -0.15
C THR A 143 46.28 -77.27 -1.00
N PRO A 144 46.50 -76.66 -2.18
CA PRO A 144 47.64 -77.00 -3.03
C PRO A 144 48.94 -76.97 -2.24
N PRO A 145 49.91 -77.86 -2.50
CA PRO A 145 51.27 -77.66 -2.03
C PRO A 145 51.66 -76.26 -2.50
N GLY A 146 51.93 -75.35 -1.55
CA GLY A 146 52.40 -74.02 -1.93
C GLY A 146 53.61 -74.17 -2.84
N ILE A 147 53.84 -73.20 -3.72
CA ILE A 147 55.19 -72.94 -4.23
C ILE A 147 55.98 -72.47 -3.00
N GLY A 148 56.34 -73.43 -2.13
CA GLY A 148 57.39 -73.26 -1.16
C GLY A 148 58.60 -72.87 -1.96
N GLY A 149 59.25 -71.78 -1.54
CA GLY A 149 60.39 -71.20 -2.22
C GLY A 149 61.28 -72.28 -2.81
N THR A 150 61.61 -72.09 -4.08
CA THR A 150 62.66 -72.84 -4.76
C THR A 150 63.76 -73.17 -3.76
N GLY A 151 64.08 -74.45 -3.60
CA GLY A 151 65.13 -74.96 -2.72
C GLY A 151 66.49 -74.35 -3.09
N GLY A 152 66.70 -73.12 -2.63
CA GLY A 152 67.77 -72.24 -3.08
C GLY A 152 67.69 -70.81 -2.51
N SER A 153 67.00 -70.57 -1.39
CA SER A 153 67.13 -69.30 -0.64
C SER A 153 67.59 -69.55 0.79
N ASN A 154 68.66 -68.86 1.19
CA ASN A 154 69.44 -69.07 2.40
C ASN A 154 68.79 -68.53 3.70
N ASP A 155 67.46 -68.38 3.76
CA ASP A 155 66.75 -67.76 4.90
C ASP A 155 65.75 -68.73 5.57
N SER A 156 66.29 -69.81 6.17
CA SER A 156 65.56 -70.73 7.06
C SER A 156 64.86 -70.04 8.25
N GLY A 157 65.25 -68.80 8.58
CA GLY A 157 64.61 -67.99 9.61
C GLY A 157 63.20 -67.50 9.27
N THR A 158 62.92 -67.14 8.01
CA THR A 158 61.60 -66.58 7.63
C THR A 158 60.51 -67.64 7.66
N ILE A 159 60.83 -68.85 7.22
CA ILE A 159 59.93 -70.01 7.27
C ILE A 159 59.63 -70.38 8.73
N ALA A 160 60.67 -70.44 9.59
CA ALA A 160 60.50 -70.71 11.01
C ALA A 160 59.64 -69.64 11.72
N ALA A 161 59.73 -68.39 11.26
CA ALA A 161 58.96 -67.28 11.81
C ALA A 161 57.48 -67.36 11.38
N GLN A 162 57.23 -67.68 10.11
CA GLN A 162 55.88 -67.92 9.61
C GLN A 162 55.20 -69.08 10.32
N ASN A 163 55.93 -70.18 10.60
CA ASN A 163 55.41 -71.35 11.32
C ASN A 163 54.84 -71.06 12.71
N LYS A 164 55.16 -69.90 13.31
CA LYS A 164 54.59 -69.45 14.59
C LYS A 164 53.26 -68.71 14.46
N VAL A 165 52.81 -68.39 13.24
CA VAL A 165 51.58 -67.65 13.00
C VAL A 165 50.36 -68.59 12.99
N SER A 166 49.32 -68.22 13.74
CA SER A 166 47.98 -68.83 13.70
C SER A 166 46.95 -67.80 13.25
N PRO A 167 45.73 -68.21 12.84
CA PRO A 167 44.66 -67.29 12.52
C PRO A 167 44.33 -66.31 13.67
N ASP A 168 44.32 -66.78 14.91
CA ASP A 168 44.13 -65.94 16.11
C ASP A 168 45.23 -64.90 16.33
N ILE A 169 46.49 -65.28 16.11
CA ILE A 169 47.63 -64.36 16.21
C ILE A 169 47.51 -63.29 15.13
N TYR A 170 47.19 -63.68 13.90
CA TYR A 170 46.95 -62.73 12.80
C TYR A 170 45.81 -61.76 13.12
N LEU A 171 44.66 -62.29 13.59
CA LEU A 171 43.50 -61.48 13.96
C LEU A 171 43.78 -60.54 15.13
N SER A 172 44.57 -60.97 16.12
CA SER A 172 44.98 -60.12 17.24
C SER A 172 45.81 -58.93 16.75
N VAL A 173 46.79 -59.17 15.88
CA VAL A 173 47.63 -58.12 15.29
C VAL A 173 46.81 -57.19 14.37
N LEU A 174 45.87 -57.74 13.60
CA LEU A 174 44.95 -56.97 12.75
C LEU A 174 44.03 -56.05 13.57
N GLN A 175 43.77 -56.40 14.83
CA GLN A 175 43.05 -55.58 15.79
C GLN A 175 43.98 -54.64 16.59
N GLY A 176 45.27 -54.59 16.25
CA GLY A 176 46.26 -53.71 16.87
C GLY A 176 46.86 -54.25 18.19
N THR A 177 46.71 -55.54 18.47
CA THR A 177 47.28 -56.19 19.67
C THR A 177 48.42 -57.12 19.27
N ILE A 178 49.63 -56.89 19.80
CA ILE A 178 50.79 -57.76 19.54
C ILE A 178 50.82 -58.91 20.56
N PRO A 179 50.66 -60.17 20.15
CA PRO A 179 50.65 -61.30 21.07
C PRO A 179 52.03 -61.62 21.66
N ASN A 180 52.04 -62.36 22.78
CA ASN A 180 53.28 -62.85 23.40
C ASN A 180 54.12 -63.67 22.42
N GLY A 181 55.45 -63.47 22.46
CA GLY A 181 56.40 -64.09 21.52
C GLY A 181 56.67 -63.27 20.26
N PHE A 182 55.93 -62.19 20.04
CA PHE A 182 56.16 -61.20 18.99
C PHE A 182 56.42 -59.81 19.59
N TRP A 183 57.09 -58.93 18.86
CA TRP A 183 57.26 -57.53 19.25
C TRP A 183 57.33 -56.64 18.01
N LEU A 184 57.14 -55.33 18.20
CA LEU A 184 57.30 -54.35 17.14
C LEU A 184 58.72 -53.82 17.12
N SER A 185 59.29 -53.74 15.93
CA SER A 185 60.55 -53.05 15.67
C SER A 185 60.44 -52.33 14.33
N ASN A 186 60.51 -51.00 14.33
CA ASN A 186 60.39 -50.17 13.12
C ASN A 186 59.16 -50.52 12.26
N ASP A 187 57.98 -50.58 12.88
CA ASP A 187 56.70 -50.97 12.24
C ASP A 187 56.64 -52.38 11.66
N LYS A 188 57.66 -53.22 11.92
CA LYS A 188 57.68 -54.63 11.56
C LYS A 188 57.37 -55.48 12.76
N VAL A 189 56.55 -56.51 12.57
CA VAL A 189 56.29 -57.50 13.61
C VAL A 189 57.41 -58.53 13.55
N MET A 190 58.18 -58.61 14.61
CA MET A 190 59.35 -59.48 14.74
C MET A 190 59.06 -60.65 15.66
N THR A 191 59.73 -61.77 15.42
CA THR A 191 59.78 -62.93 16.33
C THR A 191 61.20 -63.46 16.40
N ARG A 192 61.56 -64.10 17.51
CA ARG A 192 62.82 -64.84 17.62
C ARG A 192 62.64 -66.27 17.14
N VAL A 193 63.52 -66.74 16.26
CA VAL A 193 63.53 -68.10 15.73
C VAL A 193 64.91 -68.72 15.87
N ARG A 194 64.94 -70.04 16.08
CA ARG A 194 66.17 -70.81 16.11
C ARG A 194 66.46 -71.35 14.72
N VAL A 195 67.59 -70.95 14.15
CA VAL A 195 67.94 -71.21 12.74
C VAL A 195 69.18 -72.10 12.67
N ALA A 196 69.10 -73.16 11.88
CA ALA A 196 70.24 -74.04 11.60
C ALA A 196 71.28 -73.34 10.70
N TYR A 197 72.56 -73.50 11.01
CA TYR A 197 73.67 -73.08 10.16
C TYR A 197 74.76 -74.16 10.11
N ILE A 198 75.50 -74.21 9.00
CA ILE A 198 76.56 -75.20 8.78
C ILE A 198 77.88 -74.66 9.34
N ILE A 199 78.58 -75.47 10.15
CA ILE A 199 79.93 -75.16 10.64
C ILE A 199 80.94 -75.88 9.74
N ASN A 200 81.57 -75.15 8.81
CA ASN A 200 82.59 -75.71 7.92
C ASN A 200 83.92 -75.91 8.68
N GLY A 201 84.24 -77.15 9.05
CA GLY A 201 85.56 -77.55 9.52
C GLY A 201 86.42 -78.02 8.34
N GLY A 202 87.53 -77.34 8.05
CA GLY A 202 88.41 -77.72 6.95
C GLY A 202 89.08 -79.08 7.17
N GLY A 203 88.50 -80.16 6.61
CA GLY A 203 89.13 -81.48 6.53
C GLY A 203 88.14 -82.67 6.57
N LYS A 204 87.87 -83.24 5.38
CA LYS A 204 87.33 -84.58 5.06
C LYS A 204 86.62 -85.37 6.20
N GLY A 205 85.34 -85.07 6.44
CA GLY A 205 84.39 -85.96 7.16
C GLY A 205 83.42 -85.25 8.11
N ASP A 206 82.13 -85.21 7.71
CA ASP A 206 80.90 -84.76 8.39
C ASP A 206 80.75 -83.28 8.81
N ASP A 207 79.96 -82.54 8.02
CA ASP A 207 79.42 -81.22 8.36
C ASP A 207 78.58 -81.30 9.65
N ARG A 208 78.87 -80.45 10.64
CA ARG A 208 78.07 -80.34 11.88
C ARG A 208 77.06 -79.18 11.76
N THR A 209 75.78 -79.46 12.03
CA THR A 209 74.72 -78.44 12.12
C THR A 209 74.75 -77.75 13.50
N GLY A 210 75.00 -76.44 13.52
CA GLY A 210 74.82 -75.58 14.69
C GLY A 210 73.47 -74.85 14.64
N TYR A 211 72.97 -74.38 15.79
CA TYR A 211 71.75 -73.57 15.87
C TYR A 211 72.06 -72.21 16.48
N ARG A 212 71.52 -71.13 15.91
CA ARG A 212 71.58 -69.77 16.47
C ARG A 212 70.21 -69.13 16.50
N ASP A 213 69.97 -68.30 17.50
CA ASP A 213 68.73 -67.52 17.55
C ASP A 213 68.88 -66.27 16.66
N LYS A 214 67.87 -66.00 15.83
CA LYS A 214 67.80 -64.85 14.92
C LYS A 214 66.44 -64.18 15.10
N ASP A 215 66.43 -62.86 15.17
CA ASP A 215 65.22 -62.06 15.15
C ASP A 215 64.82 -61.84 13.70
N VAL A 216 63.61 -62.25 13.34
CA VAL A 216 63.14 -62.29 11.96
C VAL A 216 61.77 -61.64 11.88
N GLU A 217 61.56 -60.87 10.82
CA GLU A 217 60.27 -60.27 10.49
C GLU A 217 59.25 -61.36 10.13
N VAL A 218 57.99 -61.13 10.51
CA VAL A 218 56.84 -61.92 10.12
C VAL A 218 55.98 -61.08 9.17
N PRO A 219 56.18 -61.17 7.84
CA PRO A 219 55.54 -60.25 6.89
C PRO A 219 54.02 -60.20 7.00
N SER A 220 53.36 -61.34 7.20
CA SER A 220 51.90 -61.39 7.35
C SER A 220 51.39 -60.62 8.57
N LEU A 221 52.14 -60.60 9.67
CA LEU A 221 51.79 -59.83 10.86
C LEU A 221 52.18 -58.35 10.71
N THR A 222 53.28 -58.04 10.03
CA THR A 222 53.61 -56.65 9.64
C THR A 222 52.48 -56.03 8.81
N ASP A 223 51.97 -56.75 7.82
CA ASP A 223 50.83 -56.29 7.00
C ASP A 223 49.56 -56.08 7.85
N ALA A 224 49.28 -57.01 8.77
CA ALA A 224 48.14 -56.90 9.69
C ALA A 224 48.25 -55.66 10.59
N TRP A 225 49.45 -55.37 11.12
CA TRP A 225 49.72 -54.20 11.95
C TRP A 225 49.56 -52.88 11.18
N ASN A 226 50.03 -52.84 9.93
CA ASN A 226 49.84 -51.66 9.10
C ASN A 226 48.36 -51.45 8.76
N THR A 227 47.63 -52.53 8.51
CA THR A 227 46.18 -52.49 8.26
C THR A 227 45.41 -52.02 9.50
N SER A 228 45.81 -52.46 10.71
CA SER A 228 45.15 -52.04 11.95
C SER A 228 45.29 -50.52 12.19
N LYS A 229 46.44 -49.93 11.86
CA LYS A 229 46.65 -48.47 11.90
C LYS A 229 45.67 -47.73 10.98
N GLN A 230 45.48 -48.23 9.75
CA GLN A 230 44.54 -47.65 8.80
C GLN A 230 43.09 -47.75 9.28
N ILE A 231 42.67 -48.93 9.78
CA ILE A 231 41.32 -49.14 10.33
C ILE A 231 41.02 -48.12 11.43
N LYS A 232 41.99 -47.86 12.33
CA LYS A 232 41.82 -46.90 13.41
C LYS A 232 41.61 -45.46 12.88
N ALA A 233 42.41 -45.04 11.91
CA ALA A 233 42.31 -43.69 11.33
C ALA A 233 40.96 -43.46 10.64
N ASP A 234 40.47 -44.44 9.87
CA ASP A 234 39.20 -44.33 9.15
C ASP A 234 37.99 -44.17 10.11
N ILE A 235 38.01 -44.85 11.26
CA ILE A 235 36.94 -44.78 12.26
C ILE A 235 36.92 -43.39 12.93
N GLU A 236 38.09 -42.84 13.26
CA GLU A 236 38.21 -41.52 13.88
C GLU A 236 37.77 -40.39 12.93
N GLU A 237 37.99 -40.53 11.61
CA GLU A 237 37.51 -39.58 10.62
C GLU A 237 35.98 -39.62 10.45
N ALA A 238 35.39 -40.82 10.35
CA ALA A 238 33.94 -40.98 10.23
C ALA A 238 33.19 -40.38 11.45
N ALA A 239 33.72 -40.56 12.66
CA ALA A 239 33.14 -39.98 13.87
C ALA A 239 33.12 -38.44 13.84
N ARG A 240 34.20 -37.79 13.37
CA ARG A 240 34.27 -36.33 13.25
C ARG A 240 33.28 -35.78 12.23
N GLN A 241 33.11 -36.45 11.09
CA GLN A 241 32.16 -36.04 10.05
C GLN A 241 30.71 -36.13 10.55
N ALA A 242 30.35 -37.19 11.29
CA ALA A 242 29.02 -37.35 11.86
C ALA A 242 28.68 -36.25 12.89
N GLU A 243 29.63 -35.85 13.74
CA GLU A 243 29.40 -34.79 14.71
C GLU A 243 29.22 -33.41 14.04
N ALA A 244 30.03 -33.12 13.00
CA ALA A 244 29.92 -31.87 12.24
C ALA A 244 28.55 -31.74 11.55
N ALA A 245 28.04 -32.82 10.95
CA ALA A 245 26.73 -32.84 10.31
C ALA A 245 25.59 -32.54 11.30
N ARG A 246 25.65 -33.12 12.51
CA ARG A 246 24.65 -32.87 13.57
C ARG A 246 24.62 -31.40 13.98
N LYS A 247 25.79 -30.78 14.19
CA LYS A 247 25.89 -29.35 14.57
C LYS A 247 25.37 -28.43 13.46
N ALA A 248 25.61 -28.76 12.19
CA ALA A 248 25.10 -27.98 11.07
C ALA A 248 23.56 -28.04 10.95
N GLU A 249 22.95 -29.21 11.17
CA GLU A 249 21.50 -29.37 11.21
C GLU A 249 20.85 -28.57 12.35
N GLU A 250 21.44 -28.60 13.54
CA GLU A 250 20.95 -27.84 14.69
C GLU A 250 21.00 -26.32 14.44
N ALA A 251 22.09 -25.82 13.85
CA ALA A 251 22.22 -24.41 13.47
C ALA A 251 21.17 -23.99 12.43
N ARG A 252 20.90 -24.84 11.42
CA ARG A 252 19.86 -24.59 10.41
C ARG A 252 18.48 -24.46 11.03
N LYS A 253 18.12 -25.37 11.95
CA LYS A 253 16.83 -25.33 12.65
C LYS A 253 16.69 -24.09 13.54
N ALA A 254 17.76 -23.66 14.21
CA ALA A 254 17.76 -22.44 15.01
C ALA A 254 17.58 -21.17 14.14
N GLU A 255 18.24 -21.11 12.97
CA GLU A 255 18.07 -19.99 12.04
C GLU A 255 16.65 -19.95 11.43
N GLU A 256 16.09 -21.10 11.07
CA GLU A 256 14.72 -21.23 10.58
C GLU A 256 13.71 -20.75 11.62
N ALA A 257 13.88 -21.13 12.90
CA ALA A 257 13.05 -20.64 14.00
C ALA A 257 13.15 -19.12 14.20
N ARG A 258 14.36 -18.54 14.12
CA ARG A 258 14.56 -17.08 14.20
C ARG A 258 13.85 -16.35 13.07
N LYS A 259 13.96 -16.84 11.83
CA LYS A 259 13.29 -16.25 10.66
C LYS A 259 11.76 -16.35 10.78
N ALA A 260 11.24 -17.46 11.30
CA ALA A 260 9.81 -17.62 11.54
C ALA A 260 9.29 -16.65 12.62
N GLU A 261 10.04 -16.42 13.69
CA GLU A 261 9.67 -15.44 14.73
C GLU A 261 9.73 -13.99 14.20
N GLU A 262 10.76 -13.66 13.43
CA GLU A 262 10.90 -12.36 12.78
C GLU A 262 9.73 -12.08 11.81
N ALA A 263 9.35 -13.07 11.00
CA ALA A 263 8.18 -12.98 10.12
C ALA A 263 6.86 -12.79 10.90
N ARG A 264 6.67 -13.49 12.03
CA ARG A 264 5.49 -13.31 12.88
C ARG A 264 5.40 -11.89 13.44
N LYS A 265 6.53 -11.34 13.94
CA LYS A 265 6.58 -9.96 14.45
C LYS A 265 6.33 -8.93 13.36
N ALA A 266 6.86 -9.15 12.15
CA ALA A 266 6.61 -8.26 11.01
C ALA A 266 5.12 -8.25 10.61
N GLU A 267 4.46 -9.41 10.57
CA GLU A 267 3.03 -9.51 10.25
C GLU A 267 2.14 -8.91 11.36
N GLU A 268 2.52 -9.09 12.62
CA GLU A 268 1.84 -8.47 13.76
C GLU A 268 1.94 -6.93 13.69
N ALA A 269 3.13 -6.40 13.38
CA ALA A 269 3.33 -4.96 13.17
C ALA A 269 2.53 -4.42 11.98
N ARG A 270 2.44 -5.17 10.87
CA ARG A 270 1.63 -4.80 9.69
C ARG A 270 0.14 -4.71 10.05
N LYS A 271 -0.39 -5.70 10.77
CA LYS A 271 -1.79 -5.71 11.24
C LYS A 271 -2.07 -4.57 12.23
N ALA A 272 -1.14 -4.29 13.13
CA ALA A 272 -1.27 -3.16 14.06
C ALA A 272 -1.32 -1.81 13.34
N GLU A 273 -0.47 -1.62 12.32
CA GLU A 273 -0.47 -0.40 11.51
C GLU A 273 -1.72 -0.29 10.63
N GLU A 274 -2.20 -1.40 10.07
CA GLU A 274 -3.46 -1.45 9.32
C GLU A 274 -4.65 -1.07 10.21
N ALA A 275 -4.72 -1.60 11.44
CA ALA A 275 -5.73 -1.24 12.43
C ALA A 275 -5.65 0.24 12.85
N ARG A 276 -4.43 0.78 13.04
CA ARG A 276 -4.24 2.21 13.34
C ARG A 276 -4.76 3.10 12.22
N LYS A 277 -4.46 2.78 10.96
CA LYS A 277 -4.96 3.52 9.79
C LYS A 277 -6.48 3.42 9.64
N ALA A 278 -7.07 2.25 9.91
CA ALA A 278 -8.51 2.06 9.90
C ALA A 278 -9.21 2.90 10.98
N GLU A 279 -8.64 2.94 12.18
CA GLU A 279 -9.16 3.75 13.29
C GLU A 279 -9.00 5.26 13.03
N GLU A 280 -7.88 5.69 12.43
CA GLU A 280 -7.65 7.07 12.01
C GLU A 280 -8.66 7.50 10.93
N ALA A 281 -8.92 6.63 9.94
CA ALA A 281 -9.94 6.86 8.91
C ALA A 281 -11.35 6.94 9.50
N ARG A 282 -11.69 6.10 10.50
CA ARG A 282 -12.99 6.17 11.20
C ARG A 282 -13.16 7.51 11.93
N LYS A 283 -12.14 7.98 12.65
CA LYS A 283 -12.17 9.28 13.33
C LYS A 283 -12.30 10.45 12.36
N ALA A 284 -11.60 10.39 11.22
CA ALA A 284 -11.70 11.40 10.17
C ALA A 284 -13.12 11.44 9.56
N GLU A 285 -13.73 10.27 9.33
CA GLU A 285 -15.10 10.15 8.85
C GLU A 285 -16.12 10.72 9.84
N GLU A 286 -15.98 10.40 11.13
CA GLU A 286 -16.85 10.93 12.19
C GLU A 286 -16.73 12.45 12.32
N ALA A 287 -15.52 12.98 12.27
CA ALA A 287 -15.27 14.42 12.27
C ALA A 287 -15.90 15.11 11.05
N ARG A 288 -15.77 14.51 9.86
CA ARG A 288 -16.42 14.99 8.63
C ARG A 288 -17.94 15.01 8.77
N GLN A 289 -18.55 13.93 9.25
CA GLN A 289 -20.01 13.85 9.41
C GLN A 289 -20.53 14.87 10.44
N ALA A 290 -19.82 15.03 11.56
CA ALA A 290 -20.15 16.04 12.57
C ALA A 290 -20.06 17.46 11.99
N LEU A 291 -19.02 17.74 11.19
CA LEU A 291 -18.85 19.03 10.52
C LEU A 291 -19.97 19.29 9.51
N TYR A 292 -20.35 18.28 8.71
CA TYR A 292 -21.45 18.40 7.74
C TYR A 292 -22.79 18.65 8.43
N LYS A 293 -23.06 17.94 9.52
CA LYS A 293 -24.26 18.16 10.35
C LYS A 293 -24.29 19.58 10.90
N LYS A 294 -23.16 20.08 11.41
CA LYS A 294 -23.03 21.46 11.91
C LYS A 294 -23.24 22.49 10.80
N ALA A 295 -22.79 22.19 9.59
CA ALA A 295 -22.93 23.03 8.40
C ALA A 295 -24.31 22.91 7.71
N GLY A 296 -25.17 21.96 8.12
CA GLY A 296 -26.43 21.68 7.43
C GLY A 296 -26.28 21.03 6.06
N ILE A 297 -25.16 20.36 5.80
CA ILE A 297 -24.87 19.68 4.53
C ILE A 297 -25.47 18.27 4.54
N LEU A 298 -26.18 17.93 3.48
CA LEU A 298 -26.70 16.60 3.23
C LEU A 298 -25.73 15.80 2.33
N PRO A 299 -25.30 14.59 2.72
CA PRO A 299 -24.47 13.74 1.86
C PRO A 299 -25.11 13.47 0.50
N THR A 300 -24.29 13.30 -0.54
CA THR A 300 -24.79 12.94 -1.87
C THR A 300 -25.49 11.58 -1.79
N PRO A 301 -26.76 11.47 -2.19
CA PRO A 301 -27.47 10.18 -2.12
C PRO A 301 -26.99 9.24 -3.23
N SER A 302 -27.26 7.95 -3.06
CA SER A 302 -27.23 7.01 -4.17
C SER A 302 -28.43 7.25 -5.10
N TYR A 303 -28.23 7.04 -6.39
CA TYR A 303 -29.25 7.29 -7.41
C TYR A 303 -29.62 5.99 -8.13
N SER A 304 -30.92 5.69 -8.17
CA SER A 304 -31.49 4.76 -9.15
C SER A 304 -31.66 5.47 -10.51
N PRO A 305 -31.81 4.73 -11.62
CA PRO A 305 -32.10 5.33 -12.92
C PRO A 305 -33.31 6.27 -12.89
N GLU A 306 -34.38 5.86 -12.21
CA GLU A 306 -35.62 6.64 -12.07
C GLU A 306 -35.40 7.93 -11.27
N LYS A 307 -34.71 7.85 -10.12
CA LYS A 307 -34.40 9.02 -9.28
C LYS A 307 -33.51 10.02 -10.03
N ALA A 308 -32.49 9.54 -10.74
CA ALA A 308 -31.63 10.38 -11.58
C ALA A 308 -32.38 11.06 -12.74
N ALA A 309 -33.31 10.34 -13.38
CA ALA A 309 -34.16 10.89 -14.44
C ALA A 309 -35.11 11.96 -13.88
N ALA A 310 -35.77 11.70 -12.74
CA ALA A 310 -36.63 12.66 -12.06
C ALA A 310 -35.85 13.93 -11.65
N GLY A 311 -34.65 13.78 -11.10
CA GLY A 311 -33.78 14.91 -10.78
C GLY A 311 -33.35 15.71 -12.01
N SER A 312 -32.97 15.06 -13.11
CA SER A 312 -32.64 15.74 -14.36
C SER A 312 -33.84 16.50 -14.94
N ALA A 313 -35.04 15.91 -14.89
CA ALA A 313 -36.26 16.54 -15.35
C ALA A 313 -36.64 17.76 -14.49
N ALA A 314 -36.46 17.68 -13.17
CA ALA A 314 -36.68 18.81 -12.27
C ALA A 314 -35.72 19.98 -12.55
N LEU A 315 -34.44 19.69 -12.80
CA LEU A 315 -33.42 20.70 -13.13
C LEU A 315 -33.65 21.35 -14.52
N ALA A 316 -34.29 20.63 -15.45
CA ALA A 316 -34.54 21.12 -16.81
C ALA A 316 -35.85 21.94 -16.96
N LYS A 317 -36.66 22.04 -15.91
CA LYS A 317 -37.93 22.78 -15.96
C LYS A 317 -37.68 24.28 -16.13
N ALA A 318 -38.40 24.91 -17.06
CA ALA A 318 -38.28 26.35 -17.32
C ALA A 318 -38.55 27.18 -16.05
N GLY A 319 -37.74 28.22 -15.84
CA GLY A 319 -37.81 29.11 -14.68
C GLY A 319 -37.25 28.50 -13.38
N VAL A 320 -36.67 27.30 -13.41
CA VAL A 320 -35.97 26.73 -12.25
C VAL A 320 -34.60 27.39 -12.11
N MET A 321 -34.32 27.88 -10.90
CA MET A 321 -32.98 28.24 -10.50
C MET A 321 -32.29 27.04 -9.89
N ALA A 322 -31.11 26.70 -10.42
CA ALA A 322 -30.30 25.61 -9.92
C ALA A 322 -28.86 26.07 -9.60
N LEU A 323 -28.23 25.36 -8.68
CA LEU A 323 -26.80 25.37 -8.41
C LEU A 323 -26.29 23.92 -8.44
N ASN A 324 -25.02 23.76 -8.73
CA ASN A 324 -24.31 22.51 -8.54
C ASN A 324 -23.49 22.53 -7.25
N ARG A 325 -23.21 21.36 -6.70
CA ARG A 325 -22.12 21.19 -5.75
C ARG A 325 -20.79 21.29 -6.49
N ALA A 326 -20.24 22.49 -6.56
CA ALA A 326 -19.05 22.79 -7.34
C ALA A 326 -18.04 23.53 -6.46
N PRO A 327 -17.10 22.82 -5.82
CA PRO A 327 -16.22 23.43 -4.87
C PRO A 327 -15.22 24.39 -5.52
N ALA A 328 -14.96 25.50 -4.85
CA ALA A 328 -14.14 26.62 -5.35
C ALA A 328 -14.57 27.21 -6.72
N ALA A 329 -15.78 26.88 -7.20
CA ALA A 329 -16.29 27.35 -8.49
C ALA A 329 -17.16 28.59 -8.32
N LEU A 330 -17.14 29.44 -9.34
CA LEU A 330 -18.15 30.45 -9.58
C LEU A 330 -19.31 29.83 -10.36
N GLN A 331 -20.55 30.16 -9.97
CA GLN A 331 -21.74 29.68 -10.66
C GLN A 331 -22.71 30.81 -10.99
N LEU A 332 -23.21 30.80 -12.23
CA LEU A 332 -24.18 31.74 -12.75
C LEU A 332 -25.39 30.97 -13.29
N THR A 333 -26.58 31.48 -12.99
CA THR A 333 -27.85 30.88 -13.44
C THR A 333 -28.73 31.92 -14.10
N SER A 334 -29.32 31.57 -15.25
CA SER A 334 -30.22 32.42 -16.02
C SER A 334 -31.66 31.94 -15.98
N VAL A 335 -32.60 32.78 -16.44
CA VAL A 335 -34.05 32.50 -16.43
C VAL A 335 -34.45 31.39 -17.40
N ALA A 336 -33.70 31.17 -18.49
CA ALA A 336 -33.98 30.12 -19.48
C ALA A 336 -33.73 28.70 -18.93
N GLY A 337 -33.10 28.61 -17.76
CA GLY A 337 -32.60 27.37 -17.21
C GLY A 337 -31.17 27.10 -17.68
N GLY A 338 -30.40 26.48 -16.79
CA GLY A 338 -29.00 26.13 -17.01
C GLY A 338 -28.06 26.85 -16.06
N VAL A 339 -26.98 26.14 -15.71
CA VAL A 339 -25.95 26.63 -14.79
C VAL A 339 -24.63 26.70 -15.53
N MET A 340 -24.01 27.88 -15.54
CA MET A 340 -22.60 28.00 -15.91
C MET A 340 -21.78 27.79 -14.64
N THR A 341 -20.91 26.80 -14.65
CA THR A 341 -20.01 26.49 -13.53
C THR A 341 -18.58 26.59 -14.05
N THR A 342 -17.76 27.44 -13.43
CA THR A 342 -16.34 27.58 -13.80
C THR A 342 -15.44 27.67 -12.58
N ALA A 343 -14.32 26.94 -12.64
CA ALA A 343 -13.17 27.10 -11.75
C ALA A 343 -11.91 27.45 -12.54
N SER A 344 -12.07 28.01 -13.75
CA SER A 344 -10.98 28.41 -14.64
C SER A 344 -10.43 29.81 -14.28
N GLU A 345 -9.53 30.32 -15.10
CA GLU A 345 -9.00 31.69 -15.02
C GLU A 345 -10.11 32.75 -14.89
N LEU A 346 -11.24 32.53 -15.56
CA LEU A 346 -12.43 33.37 -15.46
C LEU A 346 -12.99 33.45 -14.03
N ALA A 347 -13.02 32.33 -13.31
CA ALA A 347 -13.47 32.29 -11.92
C ALA A 347 -12.50 33.07 -11.02
N GLY A 348 -11.19 32.87 -11.22
CA GLY A 348 -10.15 33.59 -10.48
C GLY A 348 -10.23 35.11 -10.68
N TRP A 349 -10.55 35.53 -11.90
CA TRP A 349 -10.72 36.93 -12.24
C TRP A 349 -11.93 37.60 -11.58
N VAL A 350 -13.11 36.98 -11.65
CA VAL A 350 -14.31 37.50 -10.97
C VAL A 350 -14.12 37.47 -9.46
N ALA A 351 -13.55 36.40 -8.90
CA ALA A 351 -13.25 36.32 -7.47
C ALA A 351 -12.30 37.44 -7.03
N SER A 352 -11.27 37.75 -7.83
CA SER A 352 -10.35 38.85 -7.58
C SER A 352 -11.05 40.21 -7.64
N ALA A 353 -11.96 40.41 -8.60
CA ALA A 353 -12.74 41.63 -8.70
C ALA A 353 -13.62 41.81 -7.46
N LEU A 354 -14.39 40.78 -7.10
CA LEU A 354 -15.28 40.77 -5.93
C LEU A 354 -14.53 41.04 -4.64
N TRP A 355 -13.38 40.39 -4.43
CA TRP A 355 -12.55 40.65 -3.25
C TRP A 355 -12.07 42.10 -3.19
N ARG A 356 -11.51 42.65 -4.28
CA ARG A 356 -11.06 44.04 -4.32
C ARG A 356 -12.21 45.02 -4.11
N GLY A 357 -13.38 44.72 -4.71
CA GLY A 357 -14.61 45.50 -4.51
C GLY A 357 -15.07 45.47 -3.06
N ALA A 358 -15.07 44.30 -2.43
CA ALA A 358 -15.42 44.12 -1.02
C ALA A 358 -14.50 44.93 -0.11
N VAL A 359 -13.18 44.83 -0.30
CA VAL A 359 -12.19 45.60 0.45
C VAL A 359 -12.42 47.10 0.25
N ALA A 360 -12.43 47.55 -1.02
CA ALA A 360 -12.58 48.96 -1.34
C ALA A 360 -13.88 49.57 -0.76
N VAL A 361 -15.02 48.92 -0.96
CA VAL A 361 -16.33 49.40 -0.46
C VAL A 361 -16.38 49.35 1.07
N SER A 362 -15.83 48.31 1.69
CA SER A 362 -15.83 48.18 3.14
C SER A 362 -14.90 49.18 3.85
N ASP A 363 -13.86 49.69 3.19
CA ASP A 363 -12.90 50.65 3.74
C ASP A 363 -13.32 52.11 3.56
N ILE A 364 -14.38 52.40 2.80
CA ILE A 364 -14.85 53.77 2.61
C ILE A 364 -15.19 54.38 3.97
N ALA A 365 -14.53 55.49 4.27
CA ALA A 365 -14.80 56.31 5.45
C ALA A 365 -16.19 56.93 5.31
N VAL A 366 -17.06 56.66 6.28
CA VAL A 366 -18.43 57.16 6.29
C VAL A 366 -18.53 58.26 7.34
N VAL A 367 -18.91 59.46 6.90
CA VAL A 367 -19.00 60.65 7.75
C VAL A 367 -20.30 60.65 8.57
N SER A 368 -21.32 59.89 8.16
CA SER A 368 -22.58 59.70 8.89
C SER A 368 -23.21 58.32 8.59
N PRO A 369 -23.63 57.54 9.60
CA PRO A 369 -24.35 56.27 9.39
C PRO A 369 -25.72 56.46 8.73
N VAL A 370 -26.24 57.68 8.82
CA VAL A 370 -27.48 58.15 8.21
C VAL A 370 -27.13 58.93 6.94
N GLY A 371 -27.44 58.40 5.76
CA GLY A 371 -27.16 59.10 4.49
C GLY A 371 -27.09 58.20 3.26
N ALA A 372 -26.52 58.75 2.19
CA ALA A 372 -26.33 58.08 0.89
C ALA A 372 -25.57 56.75 1.05
N MET A 373 -26.04 55.69 0.38
CA MET A 373 -25.25 54.45 0.33
C MET A 373 -24.01 54.68 -0.51
N VAL A 374 -22.95 53.98 -0.14
CA VAL A 374 -21.77 53.90 -0.98
C VAL A 374 -21.67 52.49 -1.52
N GLY A 375 -21.56 52.40 -2.84
CA GLY A 375 -21.36 51.12 -3.50
C GLY A 375 -20.48 51.24 -4.73
N ALA A 376 -20.10 50.11 -5.28
CA ALA A 376 -19.26 50.05 -6.47
C ALA A 376 -19.77 49.02 -7.47
N PHE A 377 -19.54 49.33 -8.74
CA PHE A 377 -19.60 48.34 -9.81
C PHE A 377 -18.31 47.51 -9.78
N VAL A 378 -18.44 46.20 -9.80
CA VAL A 378 -17.29 45.31 -9.58
C VAL A 378 -17.07 44.30 -10.71
N ALA A 379 -18.14 43.84 -11.36
CA ALA A 379 -18.08 42.96 -12.51
C ALA A 379 -19.26 43.21 -13.45
N GLY A 380 -19.03 43.13 -14.75
CA GLY A 380 -20.05 43.22 -15.79
C GLY A 380 -20.24 41.90 -16.53
N PHE A 381 -21.47 41.62 -16.90
CA PHE A 381 -21.85 40.48 -17.73
C PHE A 381 -22.46 41.03 -18.99
N THR A 382 -21.91 40.62 -20.13
CA THR A 382 -22.53 40.87 -21.43
C THR A 382 -23.00 39.52 -21.94
N PRO A 383 -24.28 39.18 -21.78
CA PRO A 383 -24.78 37.98 -22.43
C PRO A 383 -24.65 38.12 -23.95
N ILE A 384 -24.44 37.03 -24.72
CA ILE A 384 -24.06 37.05 -26.16
C ILE A 384 -24.65 38.26 -26.94
N PRO A 385 -23.83 39.01 -27.70
CA PRO A 385 -24.32 40.09 -28.55
C PRO A 385 -25.15 39.56 -29.72
N VAL A 386 -26.33 40.15 -29.97
CA VAL A 386 -27.04 40.04 -31.24
C VAL A 386 -27.54 41.42 -31.70
N GLY A 387 -27.80 41.52 -33.00
CA GLY A 387 -27.93 42.74 -33.79
C GLY A 387 -28.69 43.90 -33.14
N THR A 388 -28.23 45.11 -33.48
CA THR A 388 -28.78 46.41 -33.07
C THR A 388 -30.32 46.40 -33.07
N GLY A 389 -30.94 46.48 -31.89
CA GLY A 389 -32.40 46.68 -31.75
C GLY A 389 -33.16 45.68 -30.89
N SER A 390 -32.53 44.65 -30.32
CA SER A 390 -33.23 43.70 -29.43
C SER A 390 -33.22 44.17 -27.96
N ASP A 391 -34.32 44.78 -27.54
CA ASP A 391 -34.64 45.00 -26.13
C ASP A 391 -34.80 43.62 -25.44
N ARG A 392 -33.82 43.20 -24.64
CA ARG A 392 -33.81 42.06 -23.69
C ARG A 392 -34.52 40.77 -24.16
N VAL A 393 -33.76 39.73 -24.49
CA VAL A 393 -34.33 38.39 -24.79
C VAL A 393 -34.64 37.66 -23.48
N PRO A 394 -35.91 37.33 -23.18
CA PRO A 394 -36.27 36.52 -22.02
C PRO A 394 -35.48 35.21 -21.99
N GLY A 395 -34.90 34.87 -20.84
CA GLY A 395 -34.14 33.63 -20.65
C GLY A 395 -32.62 33.79 -20.60
N ARG A 396 -32.08 34.91 -21.08
CA ARG A 396 -30.63 35.12 -21.22
C ARG A 396 -29.97 35.71 -19.97
N ASP A 397 -30.71 36.47 -19.18
CA ASP A 397 -30.16 37.28 -18.11
C ASP A 397 -29.89 36.45 -16.85
N ILE A 398 -28.80 36.79 -16.18
CA ILE A 398 -28.36 36.19 -14.93
C ILE A 398 -29.29 36.66 -13.82
N GLU A 399 -29.92 35.70 -13.14
CA GLU A 399 -30.75 35.95 -11.97
C GLU A 399 -30.03 35.63 -10.66
N MET A 400 -28.99 34.82 -10.73
CA MET A 400 -28.28 34.33 -9.55
C MET A 400 -26.78 34.17 -9.85
N LEU A 401 -25.96 34.64 -8.92
CA LEU A 401 -24.52 34.41 -8.88
C LEU A 401 -24.14 33.82 -7.52
N ALA A 402 -23.44 32.71 -7.54
CA ALA A 402 -22.91 32.05 -6.35
C ALA A 402 -21.37 32.04 -6.37
N VAL A 403 -20.78 32.46 -5.25
CA VAL A 403 -19.33 32.59 -5.07
C VAL A 403 -18.93 32.20 -3.64
N GLN A 404 -17.64 32.01 -3.41
CA GLN A 404 -17.13 31.72 -2.07
C GLN A 404 -17.41 32.90 -1.12
N ALA A 405 -18.10 32.67 0.00
CA ALA A 405 -18.59 33.73 0.88
C ALA A 405 -17.50 34.56 1.57
N ARG A 406 -16.31 33.99 1.78
CA ARG A 406 -15.15 34.68 2.35
C ARG A 406 -14.66 35.81 1.43
N LEU A 407 -14.98 35.78 0.14
CA LEU A 407 -14.71 36.91 -0.76
C LEU A 407 -15.44 38.19 -0.28
N MET A 408 -16.64 38.00 0.25
CA MET A 408 -17.50 39.09 0.73
C MET A 408 -17.15 39.51 2.16
N ALA A 409 -16.47 38.64 2.92
CA ALA A 409 -15.98 38.96 4.25
C ALA A 409 -14.82 39.96 4.23
N ALA A 410 -14.14 40.16 3.09
CA ALA A 410 -13.01 41.08 2.92
C ALA A 410 -11.89 40.91 3.97
N GLY A 411 -11.73 39.70 4.53
CA GLY A 411 -10.77 39.40 5.60
C GLY A 411 -11.15 39.96 6.98
N LYS A 412 -12.34 40.54 7.12
CA LYS A 412 -12.82 41.20 8.34
C LYS A 412 -13.73 40.34 9.21
N VAL A 413 -14.26 39.24 8.66
CA VAL A 413 -15.30 38.40 9.30
C VAL A 413 -14.94 36.93 9.14
N SER A 414 -14.94 36.16 10.24
CA SER A 414 -14.87 34.71 10.16
C SER A 414 -16.25 34.11 9.92
N ILE A 415 -16.32 33.12 9.04
CA ILE A 415 -17.56 32.40 8.70
C ILE A 415 -17.39 30.95 9.14
N GLU A 416 -18.14 30.54 10.14
CA GLU A 416 -18.03 29.22 10.77
C GLU A 416 -19.32 28.41 10.62
N PRO A 417 -19.24 27.08 10.46
CA PRO A 417 -20.42 26.22 10.43
C PRO A 417 -21.26 26.35 11.70
N GLY A 418 -22.59 26.32 11.53
CA GLY A 418 -23.57 26.44 12.61
C GLY A 418 -24.09 27.86 12.86
N MET A 419 -23.52 28.87 12.20
CA MET A 419 -24.10 30.23 12.18
C MET A 419 -25.44 30.23 11.43
N THR A 420 -26.42 30.98 11.92
CA THR A 420 -27.73 31.19 11.25
C THR A 420 -27.79 32.50 10.47
N SER A 421 -26.85 33.41 10.73
CA SER A 421 -26.65 34.67 10.03
C SER A 421 -25.19 35.08 10.13
N VAL A 422 -24.66 35.75 9.11
CA VAL A 422 -23.31 36.31 9.08
C VAL A 422 -23.41 37.80 8.80
N ASN A 423 -22.77 38.63 9.64
CA ASN A 423 -22.70 40.06 9.40
C ASN A 423 -21.54 40.37 8.45
N LEU A 424 -21.83 40.50 7.16
CA LEU A 424 -20.82 40.84 6.16
C LEU A 424 -20.62 42.36 6.09
N PRO A 425 -19.41 42.87 5.78
CA PRO A 425 -19.14 44.30 5.65
C PRO A 425 -19.70 44.91 4.36
N VAL A 426 -20.05 44.05 3.40
CA VAL A 426 -20.63 44.40 2.10
C VAL A 426 -21.69 43.36 1.74
N ARG A 427 -22.70 43.81 1.00
CA ARG A 427 -23.69 42.93 0.37
C ARG A 427 -23.80 43.27 -1.10
N SER A 428 -24.18 42.29 -1.91
CA SER A 428 -24.20 42.42 -3.36
C SER A 428 -25.52 41.97 -3.97
N PHE A 429 -25.79 42.51 -5.14
CA PHE A 429 -26.96 42.18 -5.95
C PHE A 429 -26.61 42.40 -7.43
N ILE A 430 -27.38 41.74 -8.30
CA ILE A 430 -27.23 41.90 -9.75
C ILE A 430 -28.20 42.97 -10.22
N THR A 431 -27.75 43.90 -11.07
CA THR A 431 -28.61 44.86 -11.77
C THR A 431 -28.44 44.81 -13.27
N THR A 432 -29.37 45.42 -14.01
CA THR A 432 -29.27 45.63 -15.46
C THR A 432 -29.19 47.12 -15.80
N ASP A 433 -28.12 47.50 -16.49
CA ASP A 433 -27.87 48.86 -16.98
C ASP A 433 -28.78 49.22 -18.18
N ASP A 434 -28.78 50.50 -18.55
CA ASP A 434 -29.55 51.06 -19.68
C ASP A 434 -29.20 50.48 -21.05
N ASP A 435 -27.98 49.97 -21.20
CA ASP A 435 -27.48 49.30 -22.42
C ASP A 435 -27.74 47.78 -22.40
N GLY A 436 -28.42 47.26 -21.37
CA GLY A 436 -28.72 45.84 -21.19
C GLY A 436 -27.56 45.03 -20.62
N ARG A 437 -26.45 45.65 -20.25
CA ARG A 437 -25.36 44.99 -19.54
C ARG A 437 -25.80 44.68 -18.11
N GLN A 438 -25.52 43.48 -17.62
CA GLN A 438 -25.76 43.15 -16.23
C GLN A 438 -24.50 43.39 -15.40
N SER A 439 -24.68 43.72 -14.13
CA SER A 439 -23.60 44.17 -13.27
C SER A 439 -23.74 43.63 -11.86
N VAL A 440 -22.63 43.27 -11.22
CA VAL A 440 -22.59 43.09 -9.76
C VAL A 440 -22.34 44.44 -9.12
N HIS A 441 -23.29 44.85 -8.30
CA HIS A 441 -23.15 45.99 -7.41
C HIS A 441 -22.91 45.52 -6.00
N MET A 442 -21.99 46.21 -5.32
CA MET A 442 -21.68 45.98 -3.91
C MET A 442 -21.99 47.23 -3.11
N VAL A 443 -22.65 47.10 -1.97
CA VAL A 443 -22.96 48.20 -1.06
C VAL A 443 -22.36 47.96 0.31
N LYS A 444 -21.89 49.03 0.95
CA LYS A 444 -21.40 48.98 2.33
C LYS A 444 -22.56 48.75 3.30
N THR A 445 -22.40 47.83 4.23
CA THR A 445 -23.40 47.52 5.26
C THR A 445 -23.23 48.36 6.51
N GLY A 446 -24.27 48.46 7.33
CA GLY A 446 -24.26 49.23 8.59
C GLY A 446 -24.36 50.74 8.39
N VAL A 447 -24.53 51.18 7.14
CA VAL A 447 -24.68 52.59 6.76
C VAL A 447 -25.84 52.74 5.78
N GLY A 448 -26.50 53.90 5.79
CA GLY A 448 -27.59 54.22 4.88
C GLY A 448 -28.84 53.35 5.02
N GLY A 449 -28.94 52.49 6.04
CA GLY A 449 -30.04 51.55 6.24
C GLY A 449 -29.82 50.14 5.64
N VAL A 450 -28.62 49.84 5.13
CA VAL A 450 -28.28 48.49 4.64
C VAL A 450 -27.90 47.58 5.81
N SER A 451 -28.70 46.55 6.09
CA SER A 451 -28.37 45.55 7.11
C SER A 451 -27.14 44.72 6.72
N ALA A 452 -26.24 44.49 7.67
CA ALA A 452 -25.07 43.61 7.53
C ALA A 452 -25.43 42.12 7.57
N ALA A 453 -26.58 41.77 8.17
CA ALA A 453 -26.98 40.40 8.41
C ALA A 453 -27.37 39.71 7.10
N VAL A 454 -26.64 38.66 6.74
CA VAL A 454 -26.94 37.75 5.63
C VAL A 454 -27.37 36.41 6.22
N PRO A 455 -28.58 35.91 5.90
CA PRO A 455 -29.08 34.66 6.45
C PRO A 455 -28.27 33.46 5.95
N VAL A 456 -28.01 32.50 6.84
CA VAL A 456 -27.46 31.19 6.47
C VAL A 456 -28.63 30.22 6.32
N LEU A 457 -28.82 29.71 5.12
CA LEU A 457 -29.93 28.82 4.77
C LEU A 457 -29.43 27.38 4.62
N ASN A 458 -30.19 26.44 5.18
CA ASN A 458 -29.96 25.01 5.02
C ASN A 458 -30.87 24.46 3.93
N ALA A 459 -30.35 23.52 3.15
CA ALA A 459 -31.11 22.85 2.12
C ALA A 459 -31.91 21.66 2.70
N VAL A 460 -33.00 21.32 2.05
CA VAL A 460 -33.84 20.14 2.37
C VAL A 460 -33.81 19.19 1.18
N ARG A 461 -33.48 17.91 1.42
CA ARG A 461 -33.49 16.87 0.39
C ARG A 461 -34.91 16.59 -0.08
N ASP A 462 -35.11 16.60 -1.38
CA ASP A 462 -36.25 15.95 -2.03
C ASP A 462 -35.88 14.48 -2.30
N GLU A 463 -36.55 13.56 -1.60
CA GLU A 463 -36.25 12.13 -1.73
C GLU A 463 -36.63 11.53 -3.08
N ALA A 464 -37.60 12.12 -3.78
CA ALA A 464 -38.04 11.62 -5.09
C ALA A 464 -37.00 11.93 -6.18
N THR A 465 -36.35 13.08 -6.10
CA THR A 465 -35.38 13.55 -7.11
C THR A 465 -33.92 13.38 -6.68
N GLY A 466 -33.66 13.32 -5.37
CA GLY A 466 -32.31 13.32 -4.80
C GLY A 466 -31.66 14.70 -4.76
N LEU A 467 -32.34 15.75 -5.23
CA LEU A 467 -31.85 17.12 -5.21
C LEU A 467 -32.05 17.75 -3.83
N ASP A 468 -31.20 18.70 -3.47
CA ASP A 468 -31.43 19.53 -2.30
C ASP A 468 -32.19 20.81 -2.69
N ARG A 469 -32.99 21.36 -1.79
CA ARG A 469 -33.86 22.52 -2.04
C ARG A 469 -33.65 23.58 -0.99
N ILE A 470 -33.29 24.80 -1.40
CA ILE A 470 -33.26 25.99 -0.56
C ILE A 470 -34.48 26.86 -0.86
N THR A 471 -35.19 27.28 0.20
CA THR A 471 -36.26 28.28 0.09
C THR A 471 -35.71 29.63 0.50
N VAL A 472 -35.55 30.52 -0.46
CA VAL A 472 -35.15 31.91 -0.19
C VAL A 472 -36.42 32.67 0.23
N PRO A 473 -36.42 33.29 1.42
CA PRO A 473 -37.57 34.08 1.89
C PRO A 473 -37.90 35.22 0.92
N ALA A 474 -39.19 35.57 0.84
CA ALA A 474 -39.60 36.78 0.14
C ALA A 474 -38.96 38.01 0.81
N VAL A 475 -38.58 38.98 -0.01
CA VAL A 475 -38.24 40.32 0.45
C VAL A 475 -39.21 41.30 -0.22
N ALA A 476 -39.26 42.53 0.26
CA ALA A 476 -40.14 43.49 -0.36
C ALA A 476 -39.75 43.73 -1.84
N GLY A 477 -40.73 43.69 -2.74
CA GLY A 477 -40.52 43.74 -4.19
C GLY A 477 -40.06 42.43 -4.87
N ALA A 478 -39.69 41.38 -4.13
CA ALA A 478 -39.30 40.09 -4.72
C ALA A 478 -39.94 38.88 -4.00
N PRO A 479 -40.50 37.93 -4.76
CA PRO A 479 -41.19 36.79 -4.16
C PRO A 479 -40.23 35.84 -3.44
N SER A 480 -40.80 34.93 -2.64
CA SER A 480 -40.05 33.76 -2.19
C SER A 480 -39.62 32.94 -3.40
N ARG A 481 -38.39 32.42 -3.37
CA ARG A 481 -37.86 31.62 -4.47
C ARG A 481 -37.36 30.26 -4.00
N THR A 482 -37.45 29.28 -4.89
CA THR A 482 -36.88 27.95 -4.67
C THR A 482 -35.63 27.80 -5.53
N ILE A 483 -34.53 27.43 -4.89
CA ILE A 483 -33.27 27.08 -5.57
C ILE A 483 -33.04 25.59 -5.38
N LEU A 484 -32.86 24.87 -6.49
CA LEU A 484 -32.45 23.48 -6.47
C LEU A 484 -30.92 23.39 -6.43
N ILE A 485 -30.38 22.46 -5.67
CA ILE A 485 -28.95 22.15 -5.64
C ILE A 485 -28.80 20.72 -6.10
N ASN A 486 -28.01 20.51 -7.15
CA ASN A 486 -27.56 19.18 -7.54
C ASN A 486 -26.42 18.75 -6.60
N PRO A 487 -26.62 17.78 -5.69
CA PRO A 487 -25.60 17.38 -4.72
C PRO A 487 -24.52 16.48 -5.33
N VAL A 488 -24.63 16.13 -6.62
CA VAL A 488 -23.59 15.41 -7.35
C VAL A 488 -22.42 16.38 -7.60
N PRO A 489 -21.19 16.05 -7.17
CA PRO A 489 -20.04 16.90 -7.41
C PRO A 489 -19.87 17.22 -8.89
N SER A 490 -19.53 18.48 -9.19
CA SER A 490 -19.24 18.96 -10.54
C SER A 490 -18.05 19.92 -10.54
N GLY A 491 -17.34 20.01 -11.66
CA GLY A 491 -16.15 20.87 -11.80
C GLY A 491 -15.01 20.19 -12.55
N PRO A 492 -13.91 20.91 -12.85
CA PRO A 492 -12.81 20.40 -13.67
C PRO A 492 -12.01 19.28 -12.99
N THR A 493 -12.09 19.16 -11.66
CA THR A 493 -11.44 18.11 -10.88
C THR A 493 -12.31 16.86 -10.72
N VAL A 494 -13.57 16.91 -11.15
CA VAL A 494 -14.47 15.75 -11.13
C VAL A 494 -14.29 14.99 -12.44
N PRO A 495 -13.97 13.68 -12.42
CA PRO A 495 -13.82 12.89 -13.64
C PRO A 495 -15.07 13.03 -14.52
N ALA A 496 -14.86 13.25 -15.82
CA ALA A 496 -15.96 13.26 -16.77
C ALA A 496 -16.72 11.92 -16.69
N ASN A 497 -18.05 11.96 -16.71
CA ASN A 497 -18.88 10.76 -16.77
C ASN A 497 -18.69 10.05 -18.12
N THR A 498 -17.66 9.19 -18.21
CA THR A 498 -17.27 8.43 -19.40
C THR A 498 -18.14 7.19 -19.66
N GLY A 499 -19.39 7.18 -19.17
CA GLY A 499 -20.33 6.05 -19.36
C GLY A 499 -20.13 4.86 -18.41
N ASN A 500 -19.09 4.87 -17.56
CA ASN A 500 -18.81 3.82 -16.57
C ASN A 500 -19.31 4.14 -15.15
N THR A 501 -20.12 5.19 -15.01
CA THR A 501 -20.63 5.71 -13.74
C THR A 501 -22.13 5.46 -13.64
N GLY A 502 -22.61 5.12 -12.43
CA GLY A 502 -24.05 4.95 -12.18
C GLY A 502 -24.89 6.17 -12.57
N PRO A 503 -26.22 6.00 -12.70
CA PRO A 503 -27.11 7.07 -13.15
C PRO A 503 -27.09 8.23 -12.14
N VAL A 504 -26.90 9.46 -12.60
CA VAL A 504 -26.90 10.67 -11.75
C VAL A 504 -27.66 11.81 -12.43
N PRO A 505 -28.30 12.72 -11.68
CA PRO A 505 -29.00 13.87 -12.24
C PRO A 505 -28.02 14.81 -12.97
N LYS A 506 -28.44 15.28 -14.14
CA LYS A 506 -27.65 16.20 -14.97
C LYS A 506 -28.26 17.59 -14.94
N THR A 507 -27.48 18.55 -14.48
CA THR A 507 -27.84 19.96 -14.55
C THR A 507 -27.64 20.45 -15.99
N PRO A 508 -28.63 21.12 -16.62
CA PRO A 508 -28.43 21.75 -17.91
C PRO A 508 -27.26 22.74 -17.85
N VAL A 509 -26.37 22.70 -18.84
CA VAL A 509 -25.21 23.60 -18.90
C VAL A 509 -25.62 24.88 -19.60
N HIS A 510 -25.34 26.03 -18.99
CA HIS A 510 -25.46 27.32 -19.66
C HIS A 510 -24.15 27.64 -20.40
N THR A 511 -24.22 27.70 -21.73
CA THR A 511 -23.13 28.16 -22.60
C THR A 511 -23.54 29.47 -23.27
N GLY A 512 -22.67 30.49 -23.23
CA GLY A 512 -22.95 31.76 -23.94
C GLY A 512 -23.16 33.03 -23.11
N THR A 513 -22.51 33.16 -21.95
CA THR A 513 -22.36 34.50 -21.31
C THR A 513 -20.90 34.91 -21.38
N ASP A 514 -20.61 36.05 -22.04
CA ASP A 514 -19.30 36.68 -21.94
C ASP A 514 -19.23 37.50 -20.66
N ILE A 515 -18.16 37.31 -19.90
CA ILE A 515 -17.94 38.01 -18.62
C ILE A 515 -16.80 39.01 -18.81
N ARG A 516 -16.96 40.23 -18.28
CA ARG A 516 -15.98 41.33 -18.31
C ARG A 516 -15.76 41.96 -16.93
N GLN A 517 -14.51 42.18 -16.53
CA GLN A 517 -14.17 42.96 -15.34
C GLN A 517 -14.59 44.39 -15.55
N ALA A 518 -14.85 45.08 -14.45
CA ALA A 518 -14.70 46.51 -14.45
C ALA A 518 -13.21 46.86 -14.68
N ASP A 519 -12.92 47.70 -15.68
CA ASP A 519 -11.58 48.26 -15.93
C ASP A 519 -11.06 49.06 -14.72
N SER A 520 -11.98 49.61 -13.93
CA SER A 520 -11.71 50.22 -12.63
C SER A 520 -12.93 50.12 -11.71
N ILE A 521 -12.68 49.99 -10.40
CA ILE A 521 -13.74 50.00 -9.39
C ILE A 521 -14.12 51.46 -9.14
N VAL A 522 -15.22 51.91 -9.72
CA VAL A 522 -15.76 53.26 -9.49
C VAL A 522 -16.76 53.20 -8.34
N THR A 523 -16.43 53.90 -7.26
CA THR A 523 -17.37 54.08 -6.15
C THR A 523 -18.38 55.15 -6.52
N THR A 524 -19.65 54.85 -6.29
CA THR A 524 -20.76 55.77 -6.54
C THR A 524 -21.61 55.90 -5.28
N THR A 525 -22.04 57.12 -5.00
CA THR A 525 -22.99 57.41 -3.94
C THR A 525 -24.41 57.28 -4.48
N TYR A 526 -25.17 56.33 -3.96
CA TYR A 526 -26.58 56.15 -4.29
C TYR A 526 -27.45 57.00 -3.34
N PRO A 527 -28.63 57.51 -3.78
CA PRO A 527 -29.67 57.96 -2.85
C PRO A 527 -29.97 56.84 -1.82
N ALA A 528 -30.41 57.18 -0.61
CA ALA A 528 -30.42 56.31 0.57
C ALA A 528 -30.99 54.88 0.36
N ALA A 529 -30.59 53.92 1.22
CA ALA A 529 -30.86 52.48 1.05
C ALA A 529 -32.31 52.04 1.13
N GLU A 530 -33.24 52.98 1.22
CA GLU A 530 -34.66 52.69 1.33
C GLU A 530 -35.18 51.88 0.13
N ASP A 531 -34.60 52.05 -1.05
CA ASP A 531 -35.04 51.34 -2.27
C ASP A 531 -34.35 50.00 -2.55
N LEU A 532 -33.40 49.55 -1.71
CA LEU A 532 -32.59 48.35 -1.97
C LEU A 532 -33.02 47.15 -1.13
N ALA A 533 -34.01 46.41 -1.64
CA ALA A 533 -34.33 45.07 -1.17
C ALA A 533 -33.33 44.05 -1.74
N ILE A 534 -32.28 43.77 -0.98
CA ILE A 534 -31.26 42.77 -1.32
C ILE A 534 -31.76 41.38 -0.89
N GLN A 535 -31.91 40.50 -1.87
CA GLN A 535 -32.21 39.08 -1.66
C GLN A 535 -30.92 38.27 -1.87
N ASP A 536 -30.25 37.94 -0.77
CA ASP A 536 -29.01 37.18 -0.74
C ASP A 536 -29.01 36.20 0.45
N PHE A 537 -28.14 35.21 0.40
CA PHE A 537 -27.98 34.25 1.50
C PHE A 537 -26.62 33.56 1.43
N ILE A 538 -26.27 32.86 2.50
CA ILE A 538 -25.14 31.93 2.56
C ILE A 538 -25.69 30.51 2.72
N TYR A 539 -25.08 29.53 2.06
CA TYR A 539 -25.27 28.12 2.38
C TYR A 539 -23.92 27.41 2.42
N TRP A 540 -23.87 26.20 2.94
CA TRP A 540 -22.66 25.40 3.02
C TRP A 540 -22.66 24.25 2.00
N GLN A 541 -21.48 23.96 1.47
CA GLN A 541 -21.23 22.74 0.68
C GLN A 541 -19.92 22.08 1.12
N PRO A 542 -19.69 20.80 0.78
CA PRO A 542 -18.38 20.17 0.90
C PRO A 542 -17.30 20.96 0.17
N ASP A 543 -16.10 21.03 0.73
CA ASP A 543 -14.95 21.57 0.02
C ASP A 543 -14.41 20.60 -1.05
N ALA A 544 -13.37 21.01 -1.78
CA ALA A 544 -12.80 20.21 -2.87
C ALA A 544 -12.18 18.88 -2.40
N LEU A 545 -11.70 18.81 -1.15
CA LEU A 545 -11.14 17.60 -0.56
C LEU A 545 -12.21 16.69 0.05
N VAL A 546 -13.45 17.18 0.16
CA VAL A 546 -14.60 16.51 0.77
C VAL A 546 -14.38 16.22 2.27
N SER A 547 -13.22 16.54 2.85
CA SER A 547 -12.93 16.43 4.27
C SER A 547 -13.43 17.63 5.08
N GLY A 548 -13.59 18.79 4.42
CA GLY A 548 -14.05 20.03 5.02
C GLY A 548 -15.34 20.55 4.39
N VAL A 549 -15.62 21.82 4.68
CA VAL A 549 -16.81 22.54 4.22
C VAL A 549 -16.44 23.96 3.83
N GLU A 550 -17.17 24.53 2.89
CA GLU A 550 -17.01 25.92 2.48
C GLU A 550 -18.36 26.66 2.43
N PRO A 551 -18.39 27.94 2.84
CA PRO A 551 -19.57 28.77 2.74
C PRO A 551 -19.65 29.42 1.36
N ILE A 552 -20.83 29.38 0.76
CA ILE A 552 -21.13 29.95 -0.55
C ILE A 552 -22.12 31.10 -0.35
N TYR A 553 -21.73 32.30 -0.79
CA TYR A 553 -22.60 33.46 -0.83
C TYR A 553 -23.32 33.50 -2.17
N VAL A 554 -24.64 33.58 -2.11
CA VAL A 554 -25.53 33.61 -3.27
C VAL A 554 -26.22 34.96 -3.30
N MET A 555 -26.03 35.69 -4.39
CA MET A 555 -26.70 36.97 -4.65
C MET A 555 -27.69 36.81 -5.79
N LEU A 556 -28.85 37.44 -5.66
CA LEU A 556 -29.89 37.43 -6.68
C LEU A 556 -30.02 38.80 -7.37
N ALA A 557 -30.71 38.80 -8.51
CA ALA A 557 -31.10 40.02 -9.20
C ALA A 557 -32.02 40.90 -8.33
N SER A 558 -31.82 42.20 -8.43
CA SER A 558 -32.62 43.22 -7.76
C SER A 558 -34.11 43.04 -8.08
N PRO A 559 -35.03 43.31 -7.12
CA PRO A 559 -36.46 43.40 -7.38
C PRO A 559 -36.83 44.25 -8.60
N ARG A 560 -36.09 45.33 -8.84
CA ARG A 560 -36.29 46.23 -9.99
C ARG A 560 -35.93 45.58 -11.32
N ASP A 561 -35.14 44.51 -11.30
CA ASP A 561 -34.72 43.77 -12.49
C ASP A 561 -35.60 42.55 -12.78
N LEU A 562 -36.61 42.30 -11.92
CA LEU A 562 -37.59 41.25 -12.09
C LEU A 562 -38.79 41.73 -12.92
N PRO A 563 -39.45 40.81 -13.65
CA PRO A 563 -40.67 41.12 -14.36
C PRO A 563 -41.79 41.54 -13.41
N GLY A 564 -42.64 42.46 -13.86
CA GLY A 564 -43.82 42.86 -13.13
C GLY A 564 -44.85 43.58 -13.99
N LYS A 565 -46.05 43.67 -13.46
CA LYS A 565 -47.22 44.22 -14.13
C LYS A 565 -47.53 45.61 -13.59
N VAL A 566 -47.79 46.56 -14.47
CA VAL A 566 -48.11 47.94 -14.07
C VAL A 566 -49.48 48.01 -13.41
N THR A 567 -49.52 48.63 -12.23
CA THR A 567 -50.75 48.91 -11.47
C THR A 567 -50.83 50.40 -11.14
N GLY A 568 -51.87 50.82 -10.42
CA GLY A 568 -52.08 52.22 -10.02
C GLY A 568 -52.84 53.08 -11.04
N LYS A 569 -53.34 54.23 -10.59
CA LYS A 569 -54.22 55.13 -11.37
C LYS A 569 -53.49 56.31 -11.98
N GLY A 570 -52.38 56.75 -11.39
CA GLY A 570 -51.78 58.05 -11.64
C GLY A 570 -52.68 59.19 -11.16
N GLU A 571 -52.23 60.42 -11.37
CA GLU A 571 -52.94 61.64 -10.95
C GLU A 571 -53.23 62.54 -12.15
N GLN A 572 -54.27 63.38 -12.03
CA GLN A 572 -54.52 64.42 -13.03
C GLN A 572 -53.44 65.49 -12.91
N VAL A 573 -52.87 65.90 -14.04
CA VAL A 573 -51.83 66.92 -14.12
C VAL A 573 -52.23 68.00 -15.11
N GLY A 574 -51.77 69.22 -14.90
CA GLY A 574 -51.97 70.33 -15.82
C GLY A 574 -50.67 70.77 -16.49
N ASP A 575 -50.71 71.95 -17.09
CA ASP A 575 -49.55 72.62 -17.67
C ASP A 575 -48.43 72.78 -16.64
N GLY A 576 -47.17 72.62 -17.07
CA GLY A 576 -46.03 72.69 -16.16
C GLY A 576 -45.93 71.50 -15.19
N TRP A 577 -46.49 70.33 -15.55
CA TRP A 577 -46.43 69.10 -14.75
C TRP A 577 -45.04 68.83 -14.13
N LEU A 578 -43.95 69.02 -14.90
CA LEU A 578 -42.59 68.78 -14.42
C LEU A 578 -41.99 69.91 -13.58
N ASP A 579 -42.62 71.07 -13.46
CA ASP A 579 -42.13 72.13 -12.58
C ASP A 579 -42.14 71.67 -11.11
N LYS A 580 -43.10 70.81 -10.74
CA LYS A 580 -43.16 70.16 -9.42
C LYS A 580 -42.11 69.08 -9.20
N ALA A 581 -41.35 68.66 -10.21
CA ALA A 581 -40.35 67.60 -10.07
C ALA A 581 -39.17 68.02 -9.18
N GLY A 582 -38.93 69.33 -9.05
CA GLY A 582 -37.93 69.92 -8.15
C GLY A 582 -38.49 70.29 -6.78
N GLU A 583 -39.78 70.06 -6.52
CA GLU A 583 -40.50 70.53 -5.33
C GLU A 583 -41.08 69.36 -4.52
N GLU A 584 -41.50 69.61 -3.27
CA GLU A 584 -42.22 68.67 -2.39
C GLU A 584 -41.77 67.20 -2.47
N LEU A 585 -42.62 66.30 -3.00
CA LEU A 585 -42.37 64.87 -3.24
C LEU A 585 -42.11 64.54 -4.73
N GLY A 586 -41.97 65.55 -5.58
CA GLY A 586 -41.89 65.39 -7.04
C GLY A 586 -43.25 65.31 -7.73
N SER A 587 -43.24 65.24 -9.05
CA SER A 587 -44.45 65.19 -9.88
C SER A 587 -45.04 63.78 -9.93
N PRO A 588 -46.36 63.60 -9.82
CA PRO A 588 -47.00 62.29 -9.94
C PRO A 588 -46.93 61.73 -11.36
N ILE A 589 -47.10 60.42 -11.53
CA ILE A 589 -47.31 59.84 -12.85
C ILE A 589 -48.66 60.32 -13.39
N PRO A 590 -48.74 60.94 -14.60
CA PRO A 590 -49.99 61.40 -15.15
C PRO A 590 -50.97 60.25 -15.40
N SER A 591 -52.24 60.42 -15.01
CA SER A 591 -53.31 59.42 -15.18
C SER A 591 -53.44 58.92 -16.62
N GLN A 592 -53.37 59.81 -17.61
CA GLN A 592 -53.40 59.44 -19.03
C GLN A 592 -52.21 58.58 -19.49
N ILE A 593 -51.07 58.67 -18.80
CA ILE A 593 -49.91 57.80 -19.04
C ILE A 593 -50.10 56.47 -18.30
N ALA A 594 -50.58 56.53 -17.04
CA ALA A 594 -50.93 55.34 -16.27
C ALA A 594 -51.95 54.47 -17.02
N ASP A 595 -53.01 55.04 -17.59
CA ASP A 595 -54.03 54.32 -18.35
C ASP A 595 -53.46 53.56 -19.56
N LYS A 596 -52.47 54.15 -20.26
CA LYS A 596 -51.80 53.51 -21.41
C LYS A 596 -50.84 52.40 -21.01
N LEU A 597 -50.37 52.39 -19.75
CA LEU A 597 -49.38 51.44 -19.25
C LEU A 597 -49.97 50.36 -18.34
N ARG A 598 -51.07 50.66 -17.65
CA ARG A 598 -51.71 49.78 -16.68
C ARG A 598 -52.05 48.43 -17.30
N GLY A 599 -51.73 47.37 -16.56
CA GLY A 599 -51.97 46.00 -16.98
C GLY A 599 -50.93 45.42 -17.93
N ARG A 600 -50.00 46.23 -18.47
CA ARG A 600 -48.88 45.73 -19.26
C ARG A 600 -47.81 45.13 -18.34
N GLU A 601 -47.18 44.07 -18.81
CA GLU A 601 -46.03 43.47 -18.15
C GLU A 601 -44.73 44.01 -18.75
N PHE A 602 -43.77 44.26 -17.87
CA PHE A 602 -42.43 44.71 -18.20
C PHE A 602 -41.43 43.74 -17.60
N SER A 603 -40.34 43.48 -18.31
CA SER A 603 -39.32 42.53 -17.85
C SER A 603 -38.52 43.06 -16.66
N ASN A 604 -38.35 44.38 -16.57
CA ASN A 604 -37.76 45.09 -15.44
C ASN A 604 -38.25 46.55 -15.38
N PHE A 605 -37.96 47.23 -14.29
CA PHE A 605 -38.29 48.64 -14.08
C PHE A 605 -37.67 49.56 -15.13
N ASN A 606 -36.50 49.22 -15.68
CA ASN A 606 -35.89 50.05 -16.71
C ASN A 606 -36.68 50.01 -18.03
N SER A 607 -37.17 48.84 -18.43
CA SER A 607 -38.05 48.69 -19.59
C SER A 607 -39.38 49.45 -19.39
N PHE A 608 -39.91 49.44 -18.17
CA PHE A 608 -41.04 50.30 -17.78
C PHE A 608 -40.68 51.79 -17.91
N ARG A 609 -39.55 52.24 -17.35
CA ARG A 609 -39.09 53.64 -17.45
C ARG A 609 -38.96 54.09 -18.91
N ARG A 610 -38.41 53.25 -19.79
CA ARG A 610 -38.31 53.53 -21.23
C ARG A 610 -39.68 53.68 -21.88
N ALA A 611 -40.59 52.75 -21.59
CA ALA A 611 -41.95 52.81 -22.09
C ALA A 611 -42.72 54.03 -21.55
N PHE A 612 -42.51 54.39 -20.28
CA PHE A 612 -43.05 55.59 -19.67
C PHE A 612 -42.65 56.84 -20.44
N TRP A 613 -41.35 57.08 -20.64
CA TRP A 613 -40.89 58.27 -21.36
C TRP A 613 -41.32 58.31 -22.82
N LYS A 614 -41.36 57.15 -23.49
CA LYS A 614 -41.90 57.06 -24.86
C LYS A 614 -43.41 57.36 -24.91
N THR A 615 -44.16 56.87 -23.93
CA THR A 615 -45.60 57.17 -23.84
C THR A 615 -45.83 58.66 -23.56
N VAL A 616 -44.98 59.30 -22.75
CA VAL A 616 -44.98 60.76 -22.54
C VAL A 616 -44.68 61.49 -23.84
N SER A 617 -43.71 61.03 -24.65
CA SER A 617 -43.39 61.67 -25.94
C SER A 617 -44.51 61.55 -26.97
N ASP A 618 -45.31 60.50 -26.87
CA ASP A 618 -46.43 60.20 -27.78
C ASP A 618 -47.76 60.79 -27.27
N THR A 619 -47.73 61.62 -26.22
CA THR A 619 -48.90 62.28 -25.63
C THR A 619 -48.75 63.79 -25.80
N PRO A 620 -49.38 64.41 -26.82
CA PRO A 620 -49.19 65.81 -27.18
C PRO A 620 -49.27 66.77 -25.99
N GLU A 621 -50.30 66.61 -25.16
CA GLU A 621 -50.62 67.45 -23.99
C GLU A 621 -49.50 67.46 -22.94
N LEU A 622 -48.62 66.45 -22.93
CA LEU A 622 -47.45 66.40 -22.06
C LEU A 622 -46.16 66.71 -22.82
N SER A 623 -46.05 66.26 -24.07
CA SER A 623 -44.81 66.38 -24.86
C SER A 623 -44.45 67.83 -25.23
N GLU A 624 -45.44 68.73 -25.32
CA GLU A 624 -45.24 70.12 -25.73
C GLU A 624 -44.40 70.94 -24.74
N GLN A 625 -44.32 70.51 -23.48
CA GLN A 625 -43.53 71.20 -22.45
C GLN A 625 -42.01 70.96 -22.54
N PHE A 626 -41.56 70.03 -23.40
CA PHE A 626 -40.14 69.66 -23.50
C PHE A 626 -39.40 70.45 -24.58
N ASP A 627 -38.16 70.84 -24.28
CA ASP A 627 -37.24 71.35 -25.30
C ASP A 627 -36.88 70.26 -26.34
N GLN A 628 -36.38 70.68 -27.51
CA GLN A 628 -36.04 69.78 -28.62
C GLN A 628 -35.09 68.65 -28.20
N ALA A 629 -34.11 68.94 -27.33
CA ALA A 629 -33.14 67.96 -26.87
C ALA A 629 -33.77 66.90 -25.96
N SER A 630 -34.62 67.34 -25.02
CA SER A 630 -35.35 66.46 -24.11
C SER A 630 -36.39 65.64 -24.85
N LEU A 631 -37.12 66.26 -25.78
CA LEU A 631 -38.09 65.57 -26.65
C LEU A 631 -37.41 64.48 -27.48
N GLY A 632 -36.25 64.76 -28.07
CA GLY A 632 -35.43 63.76 -28.77
C GLY A 632 -34.95 62.64 -27.84
N SER A 633 -34.59 62.95 -26.60
CA SER A 633 -34.20 61.99 -25.56
C SER A 633 -35.36 61.02 -25.23
N ILE A 634 -36.55 61.56 -24.95
CA ILE A 634 -37.72 60.76 -24.51
C ILE A 634 -38.33 59.94 -25.65
N LYS A 635 -38.26 60.40 -26.90
CA LYS A 635 -38.63 59.60 -28.09
C LYS A 635 -37.79 58.33 -28.24
N LEU A 636 -36.55 58.34 -27.75
CA LEU A 636 -35.67 57.16 -27.71
C LEU A 636 -35.88 56.30 -26.43
N GLY A 637 -36.85 56.66 -25.59
CA GLY A 637 -37.11 56.03 -24.29
C GLY A 637 -36.13 56.44 -23.19
N LYS A 638 -35.27 57.45 -23.41
CA LYS A 638 -34.36 57.96 -22.37
C LYS A 638 -35.09 58.99 -21.52
N SER A 639 -34.65 59.23 -20.28
CA SER A 639 -35.23 60.32 -19.47
C SER A 639 -34.96 61.70 -20.08
N SER A 640 -35.86 62.66 -19.86
CA SER A 640 -35.71 64.07 -20.22
C SER A 640 -34.65 64.78 -19.37
N PHE A 641 -34.04 65.84 -19.89
CA PHE A 641 -33.04 66.61 -19.15
C PHE A 641 -33.71 67.55 -18.14
N VAL A 642 -33.01 67.81 -17.03
CA VAL A 642 -33.41 68.84 -16.06
C VAL A 642 -32.64 70.15 -16.30
N ARG A 643 -33.15 71.25 -15.76
CA ARG A 643 -32.48 72.56 -15.70
C ARG A 643 -31.11 72.42 -15.02
N LYS A 644 -30.11 73.22 -15.43
CA LYS A 644 -28.73 73.08 -14.91
C LYS A 644 -28.64 73.18 -13.38
N SER A 645 -29.47 74.02 -12.75
CA SER A 645 -29.54 74.21 -11.30
C SER A 645 -30.04 72.98 -10.52
N GLU A 646 -30.72 72.05 -11.21
CA GLU A 646 -31.35 70.86 -10.64
C GLU A 646 -30.51 69.59 -10.82
N ARG A 647 -29.32 69.73 -11.43
CA ARG A 647 -28.38 68.63 -11.70
C ARG A 647 -27.44 68.42 -10.51
N VAL A 648 -27.02 67.17 -10.30
CA VAL A 648 -26.01 66.83 -9.27
C VAL A 648 -24.99 65.85 -9.85
N GLY A 649 -23.74 66.29 -9.98
CA GLY A 649 -22.68 65.50 -10.61
C GLY A 649 -23.04 65.05 -12.02
N GLY A 650 -22.93 63.75 -12.29
CA GLY A 650 -23.33 63.14 -13.57
C GLY A 650 -24.84 62.94 -13.77
N ARG A 651 -25.68 63.30 -12.78
CA ARG A 651 -27.13 63.12 -12.84
C ARG A 651 -27.76 64.36 -13.46
N LEU A 652 -28.10 64.26 -14.75
CA LEU A 652 -28.53 65.40 -15.58
C LEU A 652 -30.00 65.32 -16.03
N LYS A 653 -30.71 64.26 -15.65
CA LYS A 653 -32.02 63.89 -16.19
C LYS A 653 -33.02 63.63 -15.08
N HIS A 654 -34.30 63.73 -15.39
CA HIS A 654 -35.36 63.36 -14.46
C HIS A 654 -35.27 61.88 -14.07
N GLU A 655 -35.63 61.59 -12.83
CA GLU A 655 -35.54 60.28 -12.21
C GLU A 655 -36.92 59.82 -11.75
N LEU A 656 -37.18 58.51 -11.81
CA LEU A 656 -38.37 57.92 -11.23
C LEU A 656 -38.02 57.41 -9.83
N HIS A 657 -38.69 57.96 -8.83
CA HIS A 657 -38.51 57.64 -7.42
C HIS A 657 -39.74 56.89 -6.88
N HIS A 658 -39.51 55.90 -6.03
CA HIS A 658 -40.56 55.18 -5.29
C HIS A 658 -40.90 55.94 -4.00
N VAL A 659 -42.16 56.34 -3.82
CA VAL A 659 -42.61 57.11 -2.64
C VAL A 659 -42.49 56.27 -1.37
N LYS A 660 -43.12 55.10 -1.39
CA LYS A 660 -42.87 54.02 -0.44
C LYS A 660 -41.74 53.19 -1.00
N ALA A 661 -40.66 53.16 -0.26
CA ALA A 661 -39.44 52.52 -0.71
C ALA A 661 -39.62 51.00 -0.87
N ILE A 662 -38.92 50.41 -1.84
CA ILE A 662 -39.12 48.99 -2.18
C ILE A 662 -38.82 48.10 -0.98
N LYS A 663 -37.78 48.38 -0.17
CA LYS A 663 -37.43 47.54 0.98
C LYS A 663 -38.54 47.47 2.05
N ASP A 664 -39.39 48.50 2.11
CA ASP A 664 -40.46 48.65 3.11
C ASP A 664 -41.81 48.13 2.58
N GLY A 665 -41.79 47.40 1.46
CA GLY A 665 -43.00 46.87 0.82
C GLY A 665 -43.65 47.85 -0.14
N GLY A 666 -42.88 48.77 -0.72
CA GLY A 666 -43.29 49.54 -1.89
C GLY A 666 -43.34 48.65 -3.13
N ASP A 667 -44.43 48.74 -3.89
CA ASP A 667 -44.55 48.01 -5.16
C ASP A 667 -43.66 48.67 -6.23
N VAL A 668 -43.00 47.83 -7.04
CA VAL A 668 -42.04 48.26 -8.06
C VAL A 668 -42.72 48.92 -9.26
N PHE A 669 -43.91 48.44 -9.65
CA PHE A 669 -44.62 48.83 -10.88
C PHE A 669 -45.98 49.49 -10.62
N ASP A 670 -46.33 49.75 -9.36
CA ASP A 670 -47.44 50.63 -9.01
C ASP A 670 -47.07 52.09 -9.31
N VAL A 671 -47.74 52.69 -10.29
CA VAL A 671 -47.48 54.07 -10.69
C VAL A 671 -47.93 55.09 -9.65
N ASP A 672 -48.83 54.73 -8.74
CA ASP A 672 -49.23 55.60 -7.63
C ASP A 672 -48.10 55.71 -6.60
N ASN A 673 -47.25 54.67 -6.53
CA ASN A 673 -46.02 54.65 -5.75
C ASN A 673 -44.84 55.34 -6.45
N LEU A 674 -45.02 55.97 -7.62
CA LEU A 674 -43.93 56.59 -8.37
C LEU A 674 -44.06 58.12 -8.47
N ARG A 675 -42.91 58.80 -8.45
CA ARG A 675 -42.79 60.24 -8.69
C ARG A 675 -41.66 60.55 -9.65
N VAL A 676 -41.87 61.53 -10.52
CA VAL A 676 -40.82 62.13 -11.34
C VAL A 676 -40.12 63.21 -10.53
N MET A 677 -38.82 63.10 -10.36
CA MET A 677 -38.03 64.02 -9.54
C MET A 677 -36.81 64.56 -10.30
N THR A 678 -36.35 65.75 -9.91
CA THR A 678 -35.01 66.21 -10.28
C THR A 678 -33.94 65.50 -9.43
N PRO A 679 -32.72 65.29 -9.96
CA PRO A 679 -31.61 64.70 -9.20
C PRO A 679 -31.32 65.41 -7.88
N LYS A 680 -31.35 66.75 -7.88
CA LYS A 680 -31.15 67.57 -6.68
C LYS A 680 -32.23 67.28 -5.63
N LYS A 681 -33.51 67.36 -6.03
CA LYS A 681 -34.62 67.15 -5.10
C LYS A 681 -34.67 65.73 -4.56
N HIS A 682 -34.41 64.73 -5.41
CA HIS A 682 -34.33 63.34 -5.00
C HIS A 682 -33.27 63.15 -3.90
N ILE A 683 -32.07 63.74 -4.06
CA ILE A 683 -31.03 63.69 -3.03
C ILE A 683 -31.45 64.41 -1.74
N GLU A 684 -32.13 65.55 -1.84
CA GLU A 684 -32.60 66.30 -0.66
C GLU A 684 -33.61 65.52 0.17
N VAL A 685 -34.62 64.91 -0.47
CA VAL A 685 -35.64 64.08 0.21
C VAL A 685 -34.98 62.93 0.98
N HIS A 686 -33.99 62.27 0.37
CA HIS A 686 -33.21 61.20 1.03
C HIS A 686 -32.28 61.70 2.14
N LYS A 687 -31.89 62.98 2.16
CA LYS A 687 -31.12 63.56 3.27
C LYS A 687 -32.01 63.92 4.46
N SER A 688 -33.24 64.38 4.22
CA SER A 688 -34.17 64.81 5.28
C SER A 688 -34.84 63.67 6.03
N ASN A 689 -35.09 62.53 5.38
CA ASN A 689 -35.74 61.37 6.03
C ASN A 689 -34.84 60.62 7.02
N GLY A 690 -33.53 60.84 6.96
CA GLY A 690 -32.59 60.26 7.92
C GLY A 690 -32.56 60.93 9.30
N GLY A 691 -33.22 62.08 9.47
CA GLY A 691 -33.21 62.87 10.69
C GLY A 691 -34.43 62.69 11.60
N LYS A 692 -35.29 61.69 11.37
CA LYS A 692 -36.48 61.42 12.20
C LYS A 692 -36.45 60.04 12.81
#